data_AF-A0A3A5W7M0-F1
#
_entry.id   AF-A0A3A5W7M0-F1
#
_cell.length_a   1.000
_cell.length_b   1.000
_cell.length_c   1.000
_cell.angle_alpha   90.00
_cell.angle_beta   90.00
_cell.angle_gamma   90.00
#
_symmetry.space_group_name_H-M   'P 1'
#
loop_
_entity.id
_entity.type
_entity.pdbx_description
1 polymer ?
#
loop_
_entity_poly.entity_id
_entity_poly.type
_entity_poly.pdbx_seq_one_letter_code
_entity_poly.pdbx_strand_id
1 'polypeptide(L)'
;MFELPAGTPINETITLEEGVLQSFAHGAISTYLGRRKTPVGHRLVRGGRIVGYLADAEKKNTLLGGVEAKLRLEHLEAEQKFRHLATSYSMGELGSLAELVPEAFVHQADRQGLKSSTNAVERLLSRDLSTVIRTLETNTTVRGAMAIDSGMLIDHVGDLPGLGEEERLASELHQMMAAMGGQELHNQWGMKGKSHWTLHTENGALLLAQSGEISLAVWTEKDANHARLLSSASIALDGDIVAAGAHGSKMPEGFTLRDGRGGPDAVISMLKAGLDEEVTGHIQSGSSSKGVSLVLSRGTPVALWAPAYDSEEEAMMALTEAKRKVQLIRFPAGTIVSATSGTVDSFTLSGFIQSLATVRTRSEARQASLKSLLDDMLGFHAGLEALQKERTKMAFKSDGADVAEPLPVMRDEAVAAVDAGLRRKLEKAEQTIDVLNKSKAVLEGQVKALEKKKDAAQIVAREATESRQENSTALEDAHAQLNTMQVDLAQARGQSEEAESRAERLVRRVNELEHQVSERAAELAKAIGDAGSSAELKEAIESLSLKEAELQASLAEGSERLNTIRKQSEDEERRLRVLSEQVNTSRERHARVQSDLITAQEQVHVSNLELEAARTEEKHARNRTEEDRVRRAEEESRRSNIQAELRELMDERRQVLRELGDLGARRGHAEAELASLVDKATSLAEAHEEALADIQEAERLRARLAEEPLAQALLDDNNTFQGLGPVLERLEHARGLGYSVTMLDRAVERALQVIQGTVDHVAATPRHLLSSEVMTLLERQVPQTAGAVRGLARWSVQQRLEQQLGETVNHVVVDLEHLLEDFDRSITMLRRIRNVLEQVERLGAPSHEVHALLANCQRPEALPSLALGTRKLIQVALDDIYLEADQRDAGEAIGLEETARVLEELITQLDASGLTDGRPRGMMWDFQRDGLLPFERESIPAEQRIPVNEAMLNDLEPHLVQAEEVSVVKTATESVDDEGWSPLPPPTDGEDGAQSEASTAFSPASSSDLDDERAQLEAELARLDAERTHRTAHDPVATPSKDTALADLESRLSDLDF
;
A
#
# COMPACT_ATOMS: atom_id res chain seq x y z
N MET A 1 1.28 -25.24 -34.65
CA MET A 1 2.16 -24.55 -33.70
C MET A 1 3.53 -24.31 -34.32
N PHE A 2 4.13 -23.16 -34.07
CA PHE A 2 5.54 -22.88 -34.40
C PHE A 2 6.49 -23.46 -33.33
N GLU A 3 7.79 -23.47 -33.60
CA GLU A 3 8.81 -23.78 -32.58
C GLU A 3 9.29 -22.49 -31.92
N LEU A 4 9.56 -22.56 -30.61
CA LEU A 4 10.18 -21.45 -29.89
C LEU A 4 11.69 -21.41 -30.15
N PRO A 5 12.35 -20.26 -29.95
CA PRO A 5 13.79 -20.13 -30.15
C PRO A 5 14.59 -21.18 -29.37
N ALA A 6 15.70 -21.63 -29.95
CA ALA A 6 16.60 -22.54 -29.26
C ALA A 6 17.17 -21.88 -28.01
N GLY A 7 17.22 -22.65 -26.92
CA GLY A 7 17.83 -22.25 -25.65
C GLY A 7 18.59 -23.43 -25.05
N THR A 8 19.11 -23.26 -23.85
CA THR A 8 19.83 -24.35 -23.18
C THR A 8 18.84 -25.44 -22.74
N PRO A 9 18.99 -26.69 -23.23
CA PRO A 9 18.03 -27.75 -22.94
C PRO A 9 18.13 -28.19 -21.47
N ILE A 10 16.98 -28.41 -20.84
CA ILE A 10 16.89 -28.86 -19.45
C ILE A 10 16.49 -30.31 -19.43
N ASN A 11 17.34 -31.15 -18.84
CA ASN A 11 17.16 -32.60 -18.77
C ASN A 11 16.48 -33.08 -17.48
N GLU A 12 16.08 -32.17 -16.60
CA GLU A 12 15.45 -32.48 -15.31
C GLU A 12 13.95 -32.78 -15.46
N THR A 13 13.38 -33.46 -14.46
CA THR A 13 11.95 -33.81 -14.46
C THR A 13 11.09 -32.56 -14.28
N ILE A 14 10.24 -32.28 -15.27
CA ILE A 14 9.33 -31.14 -15.28
C ILE A 14 8.04 -31.53 -14.55
N THR A 15 7.62 -30.70 -13.58
CA THR A 15 6.39 -30.91 -12.82
C THR A 15 5.44 -29.76 -13.13
N LEU A 16 4.21 -30.05 -13.58
CA LEU A 16 3.26 -29.02 -14.05
C LEU A 16 2.15 -28.70 -13.05
N GLU A 17 2.30 -29.12 -11.79
CA GLU A 17 1.34 -28.81 -10.72
C GLU A 17 1.29 -27.30 -10.44
N GLU A 18 0.08 -26.80 -10.19
CA GLU A 18 -0.15 -25.38 -9.92
C GLU A 18 0.55 -24.96 -8.61
N GLY A 19 1.32 -23.88 -8.65
CA GLY A 19 2.10 -23.38 -7.51
C GLY A 19 3.47 -24.04 -7.31
N VAL A 20 3.87 -25.01 -8.14
CA VAL A 20 5.21 -25.61 -8.08
C VAL A 20 6.18 -24.85 -8.99
N LEU A 21 7.31 -24.41 -8.41
CA LEU A 21 8.37 -23.77 -9.16
C LEU A 21 9.16 -24.79 -9.99
N GLN A 22 9.43 -24.43 -11.24
CA GLN A 22 10.32 -25.16 -12.13
C GLN A 22 11.77 -25.04 -11.67
N SER A 23 12.61 -25.98 -12.08
CA SER A 23 14.02 -25.99 -11.71
C SER A 23 14.87 -24.88 -12.36
N PHE A 24 14.31 -24.13 -13.30
CA PHE A 24 14.94 -23.03 -14.00
C PHE A 24 14.14 -21.74 -13.87
N ALA A 25 14.84 -20.61 -13.82
CA ALA A 25 14.22 -19.31 -13.56
C ALA A 25 13.44 -18.75 -14.76
N HIS A 26 14.02 -18.78 -15.95
CA HIS A 26 13.43 -18.18 -17.16
C HIS A 26 13.54 -19.14 -18.33
N GLY A 27 12.48 -19.29 -19.12
CA GLY A 27 12.51 -20.20 -20.26
C GLY A 27 11.13 -20.55 -20.80
N ALA A 28 11.05 -21.67 -21.52
CA ALA A 28 9.80 -22.21 -22.01
C ALA A 28 9.75 -23.74 -21.91
N ILE A 29 8.54 -24.28 -21.77
CA ILE A 29 8.25 -25.71 -21.79
C ILE A 29 7.34 -25.97 -22.98
N SER A 30 7.83 -26.74 -23.94
CA SER A 30 7.07 -27.13 -25.13
C SER A 30 6.44 -28.50 -24.94
N THR A 31 5.13 -28.60 -25.13
CA THR A 31 4.39 -29.87 -25.05
C THR A 31 4.22 -30.48 -26.44
N TYR A 32 4.63 -31.75 -26.58
CA TYR A 32 4.44 -32.57 -27.77
C TYR A 32 3.47 -33.71 -27.47
N LEU A 33 2.49 -33.95 -28.34
CA LEU A 33 1.56 -35.07 -28.20
C LEU A 33 1.99 -36.26 -29.05
N GLY A 34 1.99 -37.45 -28.44
CA GLY A 34 2.31 -38.72 -29.09
C GLY A 34 3.68 -38.74 -29.78
N ARG A 35 3.68 -38.96 -31.11
CA ARG A 35 4.89 -38.97 -31.95
C ARG A 35 5.00 -37.76 -32.88
N ARG A 36 4.24 -36.69 -32.62
CA ARG A 36 4.29 -35.47 -33.45
C ARG A 36 5.68 -34.82 -33.36
N LYS A 37 6.18 -34.36 -34.50
CA LYS A 37 7.43 -33.59 -34.58
C LYS A 37 7.23 -32.12 -34.20
N THR A 38 6.02 -31.59 -34.36
CA THR A 38 5.68 -30.22 -33.99
C THR A 38 5.08 -30.17 -32.59
N PRO A 39 5.36 -29.10 -31.82
CA PRO A 39 4.72 -28.89 -30.53
C PRO A 39 3.22 -28.64 -30.72
N VAL A 40 2.45 -28.81 -29.65
CA VAL A 40 1.01 -28.52 -29.60
C VAL A 40 0.73 -27.27 -28.78
N GLY A 41 1.67 -26.89 -27.92
CA GLY A 41 1.69 -25.59 -27.27
C GLY A 41 2.92 -25.40 -26.39
N HIS A 42 3.01 -24.22 -25.79
CA HIS A 42 4.14 -23.79 -24.98
C HIS A 42 3.67 -23.16 -23.67
N ARG A 43 4.49 -23.31 -22.64
CA ARG A 43 4.37 -22.63 -21.34
C ARG A 43 5.59 -21.75 -21.14
N LEU A 44 5.41 -20.48 -20.86
CA LEU A 44 6.49 -19.53 -20.59
C LEU A 44 6.75 -19.46 -19.09
N VAL A 45 8.02 -19.59 -18.70
CA VAL A 45 8.45 -19.64 -17.31
C VAL A 45 9.21 -18.37 -16.94
N ARG A 46 8.83 -17.73 -15.84
CA ARG A 46 9.51 -16.57 -15.23
C ARG A 46 9.63 -16.77 -13.72
N GLY A 47 10.82 -16.55 -13.16
CA GLY A 47 11.08 -16.72 -11.73
C GLY A 47 10.79 -18.14 -11.22
N GLY A 48 10.87 -19.15 -12.10
CA GLY A 48 10.45 -20.53 -11.82
C GLY A 48 8.95 -20.79 -11.99
N ARG A 49 8.12 -19.76 -12.17
CA ARG A 49 6.68 -19.92 -12.37
C ARG A 49 6.29 -19.98 -13.82
N ILE A 50 5.25 -20.75 -14.13
CA ILE A 50 4.60 -20.66 -15.42
C ILE A 50 3.69 -19.43 -15.42
N VAL A 51 3.99 -18.45 -16.28
CA VAL A 51 3.30 -17.15 -16.35
C VAL A 51 2.58 -16.92 -17.68
N GLY A 52 2.88 -17.74 -18.69
CA GLY A 52 2.25 -17.65 -20.00
C GLY A 52 2.00 -19.01 -20.64
N TYR A 53 1.00 -19.06 -21.50
CA TYR A 53 0.51 -20.27 -22.16
C TYR A 53 0.15 -19.95 -23.61
N LEU A 54 0.53 -20.87 -24.51
CA LEU A 54 0.19 -20.85 -25.92
C LEU A 54 -0.24 -22.24 -26.35
N ALA A 55 -1.29 -22.34 -27.17
CA ALA A 55 -1.76 -23.62 -27.70
C ALA A 55 -2.34 -23.45 -29.10
N ASP A 56 -2.23 -24.50 -29.91
CA ASP A 56 -2.97 -24.58 -31.18
C ASP A 56 -4.49 -24.64 -30.91
N ALA A 57 -5.25 -23.81 -31.61
CA ALA A 57 -6.71 -23.92 -31.63
C ALA A 57 -7.17 -25.10 -32.50
N GLU A 58 -8.46 -25.44 -32.44
CA GLU A 58 -9.05 -26.47 -33.32
C GLU A 58 -9.13 -26.02 -34.78
N LYS A 59 -9.23 -24.70 -35.01
CA LYS A 59 -9.20 -24.08 -36.34
C LYS A 59 -7.76 -23.95 -36.82
N LYS A 60 -7.51 -24.27 -38.09
CA LYS A 60 -6.18 -24.11 -38.73
C LYS A 60 -5.76 -22.63 -38.72
N ASN A 61 -4.49 -22.39 -38.45
CA ASN A 61 -3.85 -21.06 -38.38
C ASN A 61 -4.37 -20.13 -37.26
N THR A 62 -5.09 -20.66 -36.27
CA THR A 62 -5.53 -19.91 -35.09
C THR A 62 -4.80 -20.40 -33.84
N LEU A 63 -4.31 -19.46 -33.03
CA LEU A 63 -3.64 -19.73 -31.75
C LEU A 63 -4.49 -19.24 -30.57
N LEU A 64 -4.42 -19.99 -29.47
CA LEU A 64 -4.94 -19.61 -28.17
C LEU A 64 -3.81 -19.08 -27.30
N GLY A 65 -4.10 -18.08 -26.48
CA GLY A 65 -3.15 -17.51 -25.51
C GLY A 65 -3.77 -17.38 -24.11
N GLY A 66 -2.94 -17.27 -23.08
CA GLY A 66 -3.39 -17.04 -21.70
C GLY A 66 -4.22 -18.20 -21.14
N VAL A 67 -5.33 -17.89 -20.46
CA VAL A 67 -6.16 -18.88 -19.74
C VAL A 67 -6.76 -19.92 -20.69
N GLU A 68 -7.24 -19.51 -21.87
CA GLU A 68 -7.79 -20.43 -22.87
C GLU A 68 -6.75 -21.47 -23.32
N ALA A 69 -5.50 -21.05 -23.47
CA ALA A 69 -4.39 -21.95 -23.82
C ALA A 69 -4.03 -22.89 -22.67
N LYS A 70 -4.09 -22.42 -21.41
CA LYS A 70 -3.88 -23.25 -20.22
C LYS A 70 -4.90 -24.40 -20.19
N LEU A 71 -6.19 -24.09 -20.26
CA LEU A 71 -7.27 -25.08 -20.25
C LEU A 71 -7.15 -26.07 -21.41
N ARG A 72 -6.77 -25.58 -22.60
CA ARG A 72 -6.59 -26.45 -23.76
C ARG A 72 -5.41 -27.42 -23.58
N LEU A 73 -4.29 -26.97 -23.04
CA LEU A 73 -3.13 -27.83 -22.78
C LEU A 73 -3.44 -28.90 -21.73
N GLU A 74 -4.12 -28.53 -20.64
CA GLU A 74 -4.53 -29.46 -19.59
C GLU A 74 -5.48 -30.55 -20.12
N HIS A 75 -6.46 -30.15 -20.94
CA HIS A 75 -7.35 -31.09 -21.61
C HIS A 75 -6.60 -32.08 -22.52
N LEU A 76 -5.65 -31.57 -23.32
CA LEU A 76 -4.87 -32.40 -24.25
C LEU A 76 -3.91 -33.37 -23.53
N GLU A 77 -3.37 -32.94 -22.38
CA GLU A 77 -2.49 -33.76 -21.54
C GLU A 77 -3.26 -34.85 -20.78
N ALA A 78 -4.53 -34.63 -20.45
CA ALA A 78 -5.39 -35.65 -19.83
C ALA A 78 -5.76 -36.78 -20.81
N GLU A 79 -5.94 -36.48 -22.09
CA GLU A 79 -6.43 -37.45 -23.09
C GLU A 79 -5.32 -38.28 -23.76
N GLN A 80 -4.12 -37.72 -23.93
CA GLN A 80 -3.07 -38.30 -24.77
C GLN A 80 -1.73 -38.37 -24.07
N LYS A 81 -0.88 -39.33 -24.49
CA LYS A 81 0.51 -39.39 -24.05
C LYS A 81 1.25 -38.14 -24.54
N PHE A 82 1.88 -37.42 -23.61
CA PHE A 82 2.62 -36.20 -23.88
C PHE A 82 4.12 -36.37 -23.61
N ARG A 83 4.92 -35.47 -24.20
CA ARG A 83 6.35 -35.28 -23.93
C ARG A 83 6.61 -33.79 -23.76
N HIS A 84 7.23 -33.41 -22.65
CA HIS A 84 7.70 -32.04 -22.43
C HIS A 84 9.17 -31.90 -22.82
N LEU A 85 9.50 -30.76 -23.41
CA LEU A 85 10.87 -30.33 -23.67
C LEU A 85 11.02 -28.93 -23.11
N ALA A 86 11.87 -28.78 -22.10
CA ALA A 86 12.14 -27.49 -21.47
C ALA A 86 13.45 -26.88 -22.00
N THR A 87 13.40 -25.58 -22.27
CA THR A 87 14.53 -24.76 -22.68
C THR A 87 14.64 -23.58 -21.74
N SER A 88 15.85 -23.32 -21.24
CA SER A 88 16.15 -22.16 -20.41
C SER A 88 16.62 -20.98 -21.29
N TYR A 89 16.20 -19.77 -20.91
CA TYR A 89 16.52 -18.50 -21.57
C TYR A 89 17.10 -17.52 -20.57
N SER A 90 17.84 -16.52 -21.05
CA SER A 90 18.16 -15.34 -20.25
C SER A 90 16.91 -14.47 -20.03
N MET A 91 16.93 -13.58 -19.03
CA MET A 91 15.80 -12.66 -18.77
C MET A 91 15.52 -11.76 -19.97
N GLY A 92 16.58 -11.29 -20.65
CA GLY A 92 16.45 -10.47 -21.86
C GLY A 92 15.93 -11.25 -23.06
N GLU A 93 16.31 -12.52 -23.20
CA GLU A 93 15.79 -13.42 -24.24
C GLU A 93 14.28 -13.70 -24.05
N LEU A 94 13.87 -14.06 -22.83
CA LEU A 94 12.45 -14.20 -22.50
C LEU A 94 11.69 -12.89 -22.73
N GLY A 95 12.31 -11.74 -22.45
CA GLY A 95 11.76 -10.43 -22.77
C GLY A 95 11.55 -10.22 -24.28
N SER A 96 12.50 -10.60 -25.13
CA SER A 96 12.34 -10.53 -26.60
C SER A 96 11.21 -11.43 -27.08
N LEU A 97 11.11 -12.64 -26.52
CA LEU A 97 10.02 -13.56 -26.84
C LEU A 97 8.66 -13.00 -26.40
N ALA A 98 8.62 -12.37 -25.23
CA ALA A 98 7.43 -11.70 -24.73
C ALA A 98 6.99 -10.56 -25.65
N GLU A 99 7.91 -9.77 -26.21
CA GLU A 99 7.56 -8.72 -27.18
C GLU A 99 6.83 -9.26 -28.41
N LEU A 100 7.20 -10.45 -28.92
CA LEU A 100 6.55 -11.08 -30.08
C LEU A 100 5.25 -11.83 -29.75
N VAL A 101 5.12 -12.35 -28.53
CA VAL A 101 3.92 -13.10 -28.11
C VAL A 101 3.38 -12.59 -26.78
N PRO A 102 2.93 -11.32 -26.73
CA PRO A 102 2.31 -10.76 -25.52
C PRO A 102 1.05 -11.50 -25.09
N GLU A 103 0.34 -12.11 -26.04
CA GLU A 103 -0.92 -12.82 -25.83
C GLU A 103 -0.75 -14.12 -25.05
N ALA A 104 0.49 -14.62 -24.91
CA ALA A 104 0.80 -15.78 -24.11
C ALA A 104 0.57 -15.53 -22.61
N PHE A 105 0.82 -14.32 -22.12
CA PHE A 105 0.82 -14.01 -20.70
C PHE A 105 -0.61 -13.90 -20.18
N VAL A 106 -0.92 -14.60 -19.08
CA VAL A 106 -2.22 -14.49 -18.42
C VAL A 106 -2.43 -13.09 -17.86
N HIS A 107 -1.34 -12.48 -17.37
CA HIS A 107 -1.39 -11.16 -16.77
C HIS A 107 -0.25 -10.27 -17.25
N GLN A 108 -0.58 -9.00 -17.49
CA GLN A 108 0.38 -8.02 -17.99
C GLN A 108 1.50 -7.69 -16.97
N ALA A 109 1.22 -7.80 -15.67
CA ALA A 109 2.23 -7.61 -14.62
C ALA A 109 3.43 -8.56 -14.77
N ASP A 110 3.20 -9.77 -15.30
CA ASP A 110 4.24 -10.79 -15.46
C ASP A 110 5.16 -10.51 -16.66
N ARG A 111 4.82 -9.52 -17.50
CA ARG A 111 5.73 -8.96 -18.52
C ARG A 111 6.58 -7.82 -17.99
N GLN A 112 6.12 -7.13 -16.95
CA GLN A 112 6.81 -5.96 -16.41
C GLN A 112 8.17 -6.36 -15.82
N GLY A 113 9.23 -5.70 -16.28
CA GLY A 113 10.61 -5.93 -15.82
C GLY A 113 11.39 -6.99 -16.60
N LEU A 114 10.80 -7.64 -17.61
CA LEU A 114 11.57 -8.53 -18.51
C LEU A 114 12.45 -7.73 -19.48
N LYS A 115 11.89 -6.68 -20.08
CA LYS A 115 12.55 -5.65 -20.90
C LYS A 115 11.82 -4.32 -20.73
N SER A 116 12.43 -3.21 -21.14
CA SER A 116 11.71 -1.93 -21.27
C SER A 116 10.56 -2.14 -22.24
N SER A 117 9.33 -2.17 -21.73
CA SER A 117 8.15 -2.37 -22.56
C SER A 117 8.06 -1.20 -23.54
N THR A 118 8.30 -1.48 -24.80
CA THR A 118 7.98 -0.54 -25.87
C THR A 118 6.47 -0.56 -26.04
N ASN A 119 5.88 0.62 -26.01
CA ASN A 119 4.44 0.77 -26.09
C ASN A 119 3.99 0.41 -27.52
N ALA A 120 3.22 -0.68 -27.66
CA ALA A 120 2.75 -1.14 -28.97
C ALA A 120 1.95 -0.06 -29.71
N VAL A 121 1.27 0.80 -28.96
CA VAL A 121 0.52 1.95 -29.48
C VAL A 121 1.47 3.01 -30.06
N GLU A 122 2.55 3.38 -29.37
CA GLU A 122 3.52 4.35 -29.91
C GLU A 122 4.15 3.83 -31.20
N ARG A 123 4.46 2.53 -31.28
CA ARG A 123 4.95 1.90 -32.51
C ARG A 123 3.92 1.99 -33.63
N LEU A 124 2.65 1.72 -33.35
CA LEU A 124 1.58 1.83 -34.36
C LEU A 124 1.37 3.27 -34.83
N LEU A 125 1.31 4.23 -33.91
CA LEU A 125 1.04 5.64 -34.23
C LEU A 125 2.21 6.35 -34.90
N SER A 126 3.41 5.76 -34.86
CA SER A 126 4.58 6.20 -35.62
C SER A 126 4.57 5.80 -37.11
N ARG A 127 3.59 5.00 -37.55
CA ARG A 127 3.46 4.46 -38.92
C ARG A 127 2.40 5.22 -39.72
N ASP A 128 2.27 4.87 -41.00
CA ASP A 128 1.15 5.34 -41.81
C ASP A 128 -0.17 4.83 -41.19
N LEU A 129 -0.96 5.76 -40.67
CA LEU A 129 -2.16 5.46 -39.90
C LEU A 129 -3.25 4.81 -40.79
N SER A 130 -3.21 5.08 -42.08
CA SER A 130 -4.10 4.47 -43.08
C SER A 130 -3.84 2.97 -43.20
N THR A 131 -2.58 2.54 -43.15
CA THR A 131 -2.23 1.09 -43.18
C THR A 131 -2.53 0.43 -41.83
N VAL A 132 -2.36 1.16 -40.72
CA VAL A 132 -2.72 0.70 -39.37
C VAL A 132 -4.21 0.36 -39.28
N ILE A 133 -5.08 1.24 -39.77
CA ILE A 133 -6.53 1.04 -39.68
C ILE A 133 -7.02 -0.08 -40.57
N ARG A 134 -6.50 -0.18 -41.80
CA ARG A 134 -6.83 -1.28 -42.72
C ARG A 134 -6.41 -2.63 -42.19
N THR A 135 -5.23 -2.71 -41.55
CA THR A 135 -4.78 -3.97 -40.93
C THR A 135 -5.64 -4.35 -39.73
N LEU A 136 -6.12 -3.39 -38.95
CA LEU A 136 -7.05 -3.63 -37.84
C LEU A 136 -8.43 -4.13 -38.33
N GLU A 137 -8.98 -3.56 -39.42
CA GLU A 137 -10.25 -4.00 -40.02
C GLU A 137 -10.23 -5.47 -40.47
N THR A 138 -9.07 -6.02 -40.85
CA THR A 138 -8.98 -7.43 -41.25
C THR A 138 -9.38 -8.41 -40.13
N ASN A 139 -9.44 -7.96 -38.88
CA ASN A 139 -9.86 -8.78 -37.74
C ASN A 139 -11.39 -8.80 -37.62
N THR A 140 -11.98 -9.98 -37.47
CA THR A 140 -13.45 -10.16 -37.47
C THR A 140 -14.17 -9.48 -36.31
N THR A 141 -13.47 -9.18 -35.22
CA THR A 141 -14.04 -8.49 -34.05
C THR A 141 -14.04 -6.97 -34.18
N VAL A 142 -13.39 -6.41 -35.20
CA VAL A 142 -13.35 -4.97 -35.48
C VAL A 142 -14.49 -4.63 -36.43
N ARG A 143 -15.37 -3.71 -36.02
CA ARG A 143 -16.47 -3.21 -36.84
C ARG A 143 -16.05 -2.04 -37.72
N GLY A 144 -15.25 -1.13 -37.17
CA GLY A 144 -14.72 0.02 -37.87
C GLY A 144 -13.59 0.70 -37.08
N ALA A 145 -12.81 1.53 -37.75
CA ALA A 145 -11.68 2.23 -37.16
C ALA A 145 -11.41 3.57 -37.85
N MET A 146 -10.84 4.52 -37.11
CA MET A 146 -10.64 5.92 -37.49
C MET A 146 -9.32 6.46 -36.95
N ALA A 147 -8.57 7.19 -37.78
CA ALA A 147 -7.34 7.89 -37.40
C ALA A 147 -7.58 9.38 -37.39
N ILE A 148 -7.10 10.03 -36.34
CA ILE A 148 -7.34 11.42 -36.03
C ILE A 148 -6.00 12.09 -35.74
N ASP A 149 -5.76 13.27 -36.30
CA ASP A 149 -4.63 14.13 -35.95
C ASP A 149 -5.17 15.49 -35.51
N SER A 150 -4.92 15.88 -34.25
CA SER A 150 -5.35 17.17 -33.69
C SER A 150 -6.84 17.53 -33.94
N GLY A 151 -7.71 16.51 -34.01
CA GLY A 151 -9.15 16.66 -34.27
C GLY A 151 -9.56 16.60 -35.75
N MET A 152 -8.60 16.48 -36.68
CA MET A 152 -8.84 16.24 -38.11
C MET A 152 -8.85 14.75 -38.44
N LEU A 153 -9.78 14.33 -39.29
CA LEU A 153 -9.85 12.96 -39.80
C LEU A 153 -8.75 12.70 -40.83
N ILE A 154 -7.97 11.63 -40.64
CA ILE A 154 -6.93 11.19 -41.59
C ILE A 154 -7.48 10.14 -42.54
N ASP A 155 -8.02 9.04 -42.00
CA ASP A 155 -8.64 7.94 -42.74
C ASP A 155 -9.66 7.23 -41.83
N HIS A 156 -10.65 6.59 -42.45
CA HIS A 156 -11.65 5.77 -41.77
C HIS A 156 -11.94 4.51 -42.57
N VAL A 157 -12.31 3.43 -41.87
CA VAL A 157 -12.57 2.12 -42.46
C VAL A 157 -13.63 1.38 -41.64
N GLY A 158 -14.46 0.57 -42.31
CA GLY A 158 -15.51 -0.23 -41.68
C GLY A 158 -16.79 0.55 -41.34
N ASP A 159 -17.62 -0.01 -40.48
CA ASP A 159 -18.91 0.55 -40.05
C ASP A 159 -18.75 1.40 -38.78
N LEU A 160 -18.85 2.72 -38.95
CA LEU A 160 -18.71 3.72 -37.90
C LEU A 160 -20.07 4.23 -37.41
N PRO A 161 -20.23 4.57 -36.11
CA PRO A 161 -21.45 5.19 -35.62
C PRO A 161 -21.59 6.62 -36.17
N GLY A 162 -22.65 6.88 -36.93
CA GLY A 162 -22.91 8.19 -37.55
C GLY A 162 -22.46 8.24 -39.01
N LEU A 163 -23.21 7.56 -39.88
CA LEU A 163 -22.99 7.55 -41.33
C LEU A 163 -23.01 8.99 -41.89
N GLY A 164 -21.85 9.48 -42.37
CA GLY A 164 -21.71 10.78 -43.03
C GLY A 164 -21.29 11.97 -42.14
N GLU A 165 -21.04 11.76 -40.83
CA GLU A 165 -20.56 12.81 -39.90
C GLU A 165 -19.17 12.47 -39.31
N GLU A 166 -18.31 11.81 -40.07
CA GLU A 166 -17.00 11.31 -39.59
C GLU A 166 -16.05 12.43 -39.14
N GLU A 167 -16.03 13.57 -39.85
CA GLU A 167 -15.22 14.73 -39.46
C GLU A 167 -15.65 15.30 -38.10
N ARG A 168 -16.97 15.33 -37.85
CA ARG A 168 -17.51 15.76 -36.57
C ARG A 168 -17.16 14.77 -35.47
N LEU A 169 -17.32 13.47 -35.73
CA LEU A 169 -16.95 12.41 -34.79
C LEU A 169 -15.46 12.46 -34.41
N ALA A 170 -14.58 12.73 -35.37
CA ALA A 170 -13.15 12.91 -35.12
C ALA A 170 -12.88 14.09 -34.15
N SER A 171 -13.58 15.21 -34.33
CA SER A 171 -13.46 16.39 -33.47
C SER A 171 -13.98 16.14 -32.04
N GLU A 172 -15.12 15.46 -31.90
CA GLU A 172 -15.71 15.12 -30.61
C GLU A 172 -14.85 14.11 -29.83
N LEU A 173 -14.33 13.08 -30.52
CA LEU A 173 -13.42 12.11 -29.92
C LEU A 173 -12.12 12.76 -29.47
N HIS A 174 -11.55 13.67 -30.27
CA HIS A 174 -10.35 14.40 -29.88
C HIS A 174 -10.58 15.28 -28.64
N GLN A 175 -11.71 16.01 -28.57
CA GLN A 175 -12.07 16.77 -27.38
C GLN A 175 -12.26 15.89 -26.15
N MET A 176 -12.89 14.72 -26.32
CA MET A 176 -13.04 13.75 -25.22
C MET A 176 -11.68 13.22 -24.75
N MET A 177 -10.78 12.87 -25.66
CA MET A 177 -9.42 12.42 -25.31
C MET A 177 -8.59 13.53 -24.66
N ALA A 178 -8.69 14.76 -25.14
CA ALA A 178 -8.04 15.93 -24.53
C ALA A 178 -8.58 16.20 -23.12
N ALA A 179 -9.89 16.06 -22.91
CA ALA A 179 -10.51 16.17 -21.59
C ALA A 179 -10.11 15.03 -20.64
N MET A 180 -9.91 13.81 -21.17
CA MET A 180 -9.40 12.66 -20.39
C MET A 180 -7.87 12.68 -20.19
N GLY A 181 -7.14 13.52 -20.92
CA GLY A 181 -5.72 13.33 -21.20
C GLY A 181 -4.84 14.55 -20.95
N GLY A 182 -4.56 14.85 -19.68
CA GLY A 182 -3.25 15.38 -19.31
C GLY A 182 -2.26 14.22 -19.14
N GLN A 183 -1.06 14.28 -19.72
CA GLN A 183 0.06 13.37 -19.37
C GLN A 183 0.28 13.27 -17.84
N GLU A 184 -0.17 14.28 -17.10
CA GLU A 184 -0.20 14.33 -15.65
C GLU A 184 -1.10 13.24 -15.02
N LEU A 185 -2.31 13.02 -15.52
CA LEU A 185 -3.24 12.00 -15.01
C LEU A 185 -2.66 10.58 -15.17
N HIS A 186 -2.03 10.31 -16.31
CA HIS A 186 -1.43 9.01 -16.63
C HIS A 186 -0.26 8.66 -15.70
N ASN A 187 0.59 9.65 -15.42
CA ASN A 187 1.73 9.51 -14.50
C ASN A 187 1.27 9.46 -13.03
N GLN A 188 0.27 10.26 -12.64
CA GLN A 188 -0.27 10.29 -11.27
C GLN A 188 -1.03 9.01 -10.91
N TRP A 189 -1.70 8.36 -11.88
CA TRP A 189 -2.39 7.09 -11.67
C TRP A 189 -1.48 5.86 -11.75
N GLY A 190 -0.16 6.06 -11.93
CA GLY A 190 0.82 4.98 -11.98
C GLY A 190 0.64 4.05 -13.17
N MET A 191 -0.10 4.45 -14.21
CA MET A 191 -0.41 3.63 -15.38
C MET A 191 0.76 3.59 -16.38
N LYS A 192 1.98 3.28 -15.92
CA LYS A 192 3.14 3.14 -16.80
C LYS A 192 2.89 2.02 -17.84
N GLY A 193 2.74 2.41 -19.11
CA GLY A 193 2.73 1.48 -20.25
C GLY A 193 1.38 1.17 -20.92
N LYS A 194 0.26 1.84 -20.58
CA LYS A 194 -0.98 1.75 -21.36
C LYS A 194 -1.36 3.12 -21.94
N SER A 195 -1.07 3.41 -23.21
CA SER A 195 -1.53 4.66 -23.86
C SER A 195 -2.85 4.51 -24.62
N HIS A 196 -3.68 3.53 -24.23
CA HIS A 196 -5.02 3.35 -24.78
C HIS A 196 -6.05 3.13 -23.69
N TRP A 197 -7.28 3.54 -24.00
CA TRP A 197 -8.50 3.45 -23.22
C TRP A 197 -9.48 2.52 -23.91
N THR A 198 -10.29 1.80 -23.14
CA THR A 198 -11.35 0.95 -23.66
C THR A 198 -12.66 1.35 -23.01
N LEU A 199 -13.62 1.79 -23.80
CA LEU A 199 -14.95 2.17 -23.38
C LEU A 199 -15.91 1.05 -23.79
N HIS A 200 -16.55 0.40 -22.82
CA HIS A 200 -17.54 -0.63 -23.09
C HIS A 200 -18.93 0.01 -23.22
N THR A 201 -19.64 -0.33 -24.29
CA THR A 201 -21.03 0.10 -24.55
C THR A 201 -21.95 -1.12 -24.61
N GLU A 202 -23.27 -0.93 -24.62
CA GLU A 202 -24.23 -2.04 -24.73
C GLU A 202 -24.07 -2.83 -26.03
N ASN A 203 -23.76 -2.14 -27.13
CA ASN A 203 -23.71 -2.71 -28.48
C ASN A 203 -22.30 -3.17 -28.91
N GLY A 204 -21.24 -2.87 -28.15
CA GLY A 204 -19.85 -3.14 -28.52
C GLY A 204 -18.85 -2.44 -27.61
N ALA A 205 -17.60 -2.33 -28.00
CA ALA A 205 -16.58 -1.57 -27.28
C ALA A 205 -15.84 -0.59 -28.20
N LEU A 206 -15.26 0.46 -27.62
CA LEU A 206 -14.50 1.49 -28.30
C LEU A 206 -13.11 1.59 -27.68
N LEU A 207 -12.08 1.27 -28.47
CA LEU A 207 -10.68 1.51 -28.14
C LEU A 207 -10.28 2.91 -28.59
N LEU A 208 -9.66 3.68 -27.69
CA LEU A 208 -9.07 4.98 -27.98
C LEU A 208 -7.60 4.96 -27.61
N ALA A 209 -6.71 5.17 -28.56
CA ALA A 209 -5.28 5.17 -28.34
C ALA A 209 -4.69 6.51 -28.77
N GLN A 210 -3.86 7.13 -27.93
CA GLN A 210 -3.29 8.47 -28.21
C GLN A 210 -1.77 8.46 -28.01
N SER A 211 -1.05 9.15 -28.90
CA SER A 211 0.37 9.46 -28.78
C SER A 211 0.64 10.84 -29.35
N GLY A 212 0.88 11.82 -28.47
CA GLY A 212 1.00 13.23 -28.88
C GLY A 212 -0.35 13.74 -29.40
N GLU A 213 -0.32 14.34 -30.59
CA GLU A 213 -1.51 14.90 -31.28
C GLU A 213 -2.28 13.87 -32.10
N ILE A 214 -1.67 12.71 -32.36
CA ILE A 214 -2.25 11.62 -33.14
C ILE A 214 -3.06 10.70 -32.22
N SER A 215 -4.25 10.33 -32.69
CA SER A 215 -5.16 9.43 -32.00
C SER A 215 -5.76 8.39 -32.95
N LEU A 216 -6.09 7.23 -32.41
CA LEU A 216 -6.70 6.09 -33.09
C LEU A 216 -7.95 5.66 -32.32
N ALA A 217 -9.09 5.59 -33.01
CA ALA A 217 -10.35 5.09 -32.49
C ALA A 217 -10.75 3.80 -33.20
N VAL A 218 -11.08 2.74 -32.48
CA VAL A 218 -11.45 1.43 -33.05
C VAL A 218 -12.71 0.91 -32.36
N TRP A 219 -13.76 0.68 -33.14
CA TRP A 219 -15.01 0.06 -32.70
C TRP A 219 -14.94 -1.44 -32.87
N THR A 220 -15.24 -2.16 -31.80
CA THR A 220 -15.13 -3.61 -31.72
C THR A 220 -16.40 -4.23 -31.15
N GLU A 221 -16.51 -5.56 -31.29
CA GLU A 221 -17.52 -6.34 -30.56
C GLU A 221 -17.26 -6.34 -29.05
N LYS A 222 -18.29 -6.66 -28.27
CA LYS A 222 -18.29 -6.50 -26.80
C LYS A 222 -17.23 -7.35 -26.09
N ASP A 223 -16.87 -8.49 -26.66
CA ASP A 223 -15.93 -9.48 -26.13
C ASP A 223 -14.54 -9.40 -26.78
N ALA A 224 -14.25 -8.34 -27.55
CA ALA A 224 -12.99 -8.18 -28.25
C ALA A 224 -11.82 -7.89 -27.28
N ASN A 225 -10.74 -8.66 -27.41
CA ASN A 225 -9.52 -8.44 -26.64
C ASN A 225 -8.62 -7.37 -27.30
N HIS A 226 -8.85 -6.11 -26.93
CA HIS A 226 -8.12 -4.93 -27.39
C HIS A 226 -6.59 -5.00 -27.31
N ALA A 227 -6.04 -5.64 -26.27
CA ALA A 227 -4.60 -5.79 -26.12
C ALA A 227 -4.00 -6.74 -27.18
N ARG A 228 -4.73 -7.83 -27.51
CA ARG A 228 -4.35 -8.77 -28.58
C ARG A 228 -4.49 -8.13 -29.96
N LEU A 229 -5.52 -7.30 -30.15
CA LEU A 229 -5.74 -6.56 -31.39
C LEU A 229 -4.56 -5.63 -31.68
N LEU A 230 -4.20 -4.76 -30.72
CA LEU A 230 -3.08 -3.83 -30.85
C LEU A 230 -1.74 -4.55 -31.03
N SER A 231 -1.47 -5.63 -30.28
CA SER A 231 -0.24 -6.38 -30.47
C SER A 231 -0.15 -7.01 -31.85
N SER A 232 -1.22 -7.64 -32.33
CA SER A 232 -1.26 -8.28 -33.64
C SER A 232 -1.02 -7.30 -34.77
N ALA A 233 -1.65 -6.11 -34.72
CA ALA A 233 -1.45 -5.06 -35.71
C ALA A 233 -0.01 -4.52 -35.65
N SER A 234 0.54 -4.32 -34.44
CA SER A 234 1.91 -3.81 -34.29
C SER A 234 2.97 -4.76 -34.88
N ILE A 235 2.76 -6.07 -34.76
CA ILE A 235 3.67 -7.10 -35.30
C ILE A 235 3.51 -7.21 -36.82
N ALA A 236 2.28 -7.14 -37.34
CA ALA A 236 2.02 -7.21 -38.77
C ALA A 236 2.71 -6.08 -39.55
N LEU A 237 2.81 -4.90 -38.92
CA LEU A 237 3.36 -3.68 -39.52
C LEU A 237 4.85 -3.45 -39.20
N ASP A 238 5.54 -4.38 -38.53
CA ASP A 238 6.90 -4.18 -38.00
C ASP A 238 8.00 -3.96 -39.05
N GLY A 239 7.69 -4.21 -40.33
CA GLY A 239 8.61 -4.05 -41.47
C GLY A 239 8.63 -2.67 -42.14
N ASP A 240 7.68 -1.78 -41.85
CA ASP A 240 7.41 -0.60 -42.72
C ASP A 240 8.15 0.70 -42.32
N ILE A 241 9.14 0.63 -41.43
CA ILE A 241 9.93 1.81 -41.03
C ILE A 241 11.10 2.01 -42.02
N VAL A 242 11.24 3.23 -42.54
CA VAL A 242 12.35 3.60 -43.45
C VAL A 242 13.69 3.41 -42.73
N ALA A 243 14.45 2.37 -43.12
CA ALA A 243 15.74 2.05 -42.53
C ALA A 243 16.91 2.72 -43.28
N ALA A 244 17.98 3.02 -42.56
CA ALA A 244 19.22 3.53 -43.15
C ALA A 244 19.81 2.49 -44.11
N GLY A 245 20.19 2.91 -45.32
CA GLY A 245 20.68 1.99 -46.36
C GLY A 245 19.58 1.31 -47.19
N ALA A 246 18.30 1.61 -46.93
CA ALA A 246 17.20 1.07 -47.72
C ALA A 246 17.37 1.32 -49.23
N HIS A 247 17.00 0.33 -50.04
CA HIS A 247 17.11 0.34 -51.51
C HIS A 247 18.55 0.54 -52.03
N GLY A 248 19.57 0.09 -51.28
CA GLY A 248 20.97 0.17 -51.69
C GLY A 248 21.59 1.57 -51.55
N SER A 249 20.98 2.46 -50.78
CA SER A 249 21.58 3.76 -50.43
C SER A 249 22.87 3.59 -49.62
N LYS A 250 23.78 4.58 -49.68
CA LYS A 250 25.06 4.52 -48.95
C LYS A 250 24.78 4.51 -47.45
N MET A 251 25.41 3.57 -46.74
CA MET A 251 25.34 3.50 -45.28
C MET A 251 25.86 4.79 -44.61
N PRO A 252 25.27 5.21 -43.48
CA PRO A 252 25.75 6.37 -42.71
C PRO A 252 27.22 6.21 -42.30
N GLU A 253 27.96 7.32 -42.25
CA GLU A 253 29.30 7.32 -41.69
C GLU A 253 29.22 7.23 -40.16
N GLY A 254 30.00 6.34 -39.57
CA GLY A 254 29.95 6.02 -38.15
C GLY A 254 31.32 6.04 -37.48
N PHE A 255 31.34 5.84 -36.18
CA PHE A 255 32.57 5.80 -35.36
C PHE A 255 33.17 4.40 -35.32
N THR A 256 34.45 4.25 -35.66
CA THR A 256 35.17 2.97 -35.58
C THR A 256 35.49 2.62 -34.12
N LEU A 257 34.90 1.55 -33.60
CA LEU A 257 35.13 1.05 -32.24
C LEU A 257 36.39 0.17 -32.16
N ARG A 258 36.54 -0.74 -33.13
CA ARG A 258 37.65 -1.70 -33.18
C ARG A 258 38.09 -1.94 -34.61
N ASP A 259 39.39 -2.13 -34.81
CA ASP A 259 39.96 -2.51 -36.10
C ASP A 259 40.91 -3.71 -35.96
N GLY A 260 41.03 -4.49 -37.03
CA GLY A 260 41.84 -5.70 -37.02
C GLY A 260 42.07 -6.29 -38.40
N ARG A 261 42.89 -7.33 -38.45
CA ARG A 261 43.09 -8.13 -39.67
C ARG A 261 41.90 -9.06 -39.88
N GLY A 262 41.42 -9.16 -41.12
CA GLY A 262 40.27 -9.98 -41.47
C GLY A 262 40.50 -11.49 -41.36
N GLY A 263 39.41 -12.24 -41.54
CA GLY A 263 39.33 -13.68 -41.37
C GLY A 263 38.02 -14.09 -40.69
N PRO A 264 37.58 -15.36 -40.79
CA PRO A 264 36.34 -15.82 -40.17
C PRO A 264 36.37 -15.65 -38.64
N ASP A 265 37.47 -16.03 -37.99
CA ASP A 265 37.63 -15.89 -36.53
C ASP A 265 37.68 -14.41 -36.09
N ALA A 266 38.18 -13.52 -36.94
CA ALA A 266 38.19 -12.07 -36.69
C ALA A 266 36.77 -11.47 -36.78
N VAL A 267 35.97 -11.90 -37.76
CA VAL A 267 34.56 -11.51 -37.86
C VAL A 267 33.77 -12.00 -36.65
N ILE A 268 34.00 -13.24 -36.19
CA ILE A 268 33.37 -13.78 -34.97
C ILE A 268 33.78 -12.96 -33.73
N SER A 269 35.06 -12.60 -33.62
CA SER A 269 35.55 -11.75 -32.52
C SER A 269 34.90 -10.35 -32.54
N MET A 270 34.76 -9.73 -33.72
CA MET A 270 34.06 -8.44 -33.87
C MET A 270 32.56 -8.56 -33.60
N LEU A 271 31.92 -9.68 -33.96
CA LEU A 271 30.53 -9.96 -33.63
C LEU A 271 30.33 -10.10 -32.14
N LYS A 272 31.22 -10.83 -31.45
CA LYS A 272 31.17 -10.96 -29.99
C LYS A 272 31.28 -9.60 -29.32
N ALA A 273 32.23 -8.77 -29.75
CA ALA A 273 32.36 -7.40 -29.27
C ALA A 273 31.12 -6.54 -29.56
N GLY A 274 30.53 -6.68 -30.75
CA GLY A 274 29.31 -5.97 -31.13
C GLY A 274 28.10 -6.36 -30.30
N LEU A 275 27.98 -7.64 -29.94
CA LEU A 275 26.92 -8.17 -29.06
C LEU A 275 27.10 -7.68 -27.62
N ASP A 276 28.32 -7.79 -27.07
CA ASP A 276 28.64 -7.35 -25.70
C ASP A 276 28.42 -5.83 -25.51
N GLU A 277 28.71 -5.02 -26.55
CA GLU A 277 28.57 -3.57 -26.52
C GLU A 277 27.23 -3.05 -27.12
N GLU A 278 26.28 -3.94 -27.41
CA GLU A 278 24.97 -3.67 -28.06
C GLU A 278 25.05 -2.68 -29.24
N VAL A 279 26.01 -2.90 -30.15
CA VAL A 279 26.35 -1.93 -31.20
C VAL A 279 25.30 -1.92 -32.32
N THR A 280 24.67 -0.76 -32.53
CA THR A 280 23.91 -0.49 -33.77
C THR A 280 24.83 0.17 -34.78
N GLY A 281 25.08 -0.49 -35.91
CA GLY A 281 26.25 -0.21 -36.73
C GLY A 281 26.48 -1.22 -37.85
N HIS A 282 27.74 -1.42 -38.24
CA HIS A 282 28.11 -2.50 -39.15
C HIS A 282 29.56 -2.97 -38.94
N ILE A 283 29.84 -4.22 -39.32
CA ILE A 283 31.19 -4.76 -39.45
C ILE A 283 31.61 -4.63 -40.92
N GLN A 284 32.54 -3.74 -41.21
CA GLN A 284 33.04 -3.48 -42.56
C GLN A 284 34.31 -4.28 -42.83
N SER A 285 34.37 -5.00 -43.96
CA SER A 285 35.56 -5.66 -44.47
C SER A 285 36.04 -5.02 -45.78
N GLY A 286 37.16 -4.30 -45.68
CA GLY A 286 37.75 -3.53 -46.78
C GLY A 286 37.13 -2.14 -46.98
N SER A 287 37.92 -1.21 -47.50
CA SER A 287 37.54 0.19 -47.73
C SER A 287 37.49 0.50 -49.24
N SER A 288 36.31 0.46 -49.88
CA SER A 288 36.00 0.95 -51.25
C SER A 288 34.59 0.52 -51.70
N SER A 289 34.27 0.66 -53.00
CA SER A 289 33.08 0.10 -53.65
C SER A 289 32.99 -1.44 -53.63
N LYS A 290 34.08 -2.15 -53.30
CA LYS A 290 34.10 -3.62 -53.12
C LYS A 290 34.04 -4.05 -51.65
N GLY A 291 33.85 -3.10 -50.73
CA GLY A 291 33.69 -3.40 -49.30
C GLY A 291 32.39 -4.15 -49.03
N VAL A 292 32.42 -5.05 -48.06
CA VAL A 292 31.22 -5.74 -47.56
C VAL A 292 31.00 -5.29 -46.13
N SER A 293 29.78 -4.85 -45.83
CA SER A 293 29.37 -4.37 -44.52
C SER A 293 28.26 -5.25 -43.98
N LEU A 294 28.53 -5.99 -42.89
CA LEU A 294 27.52 -6.72 -42.15
C LEU A 294 26.82 -5.78 -41.18
N VAL A 295 25.56 -5.46 -41.45
CA VAL A 295 24.76 -4.52 -40.67
C VAL A 295 24.32 -5.15 -39.35
N LEU A 296 24.56 -4.44 -38.25
CA LEU A 296 24.24 -4.88 -36.89
C LEU A 296 23.17 -3.98 -36.27
N SER A 297 22.14 -4.58 -35.68
CA SER A 297 21.20 -3.91 -34.79
C SER A 297 21.40 -4.44 -33.38
N ARG A 298 21.80 -3.57 -32.43
CA ARG A 298 22.19 -3.97 -31.07
C ARG A 298 23.11 -5.19 -31.02
N GLY A 299 24.09 -5.25 -31.93
CA GLY A 299 25.05 -6.35 -32.05
C GLY A 299 24.58 -7.58 -32.84
N THR A 300 23.29 -7.69 -33.16
CA THR A 300 22.75 -8.80 -33.96
C THR A 300 22.83 -8.51 -35.46
N PRO A 301 23.32 -9.44 -36.30
CA PRO A 301 23.32 -9.25 -37.75
C PRO A 301 21.91 -9.22 -38.33
N VAL A 302 21.59 -8.17 -39.07
CA VAL A 302 20.25 -7.98 -39.65
C VAL A 302 20.26 -7.97 -41.17
N ALA A 303 21.33 -7.47 -41.78
CA ALA A 303 21.43 -7.40 -43.23
C ALA A 303 22.89 -7.43 -43.71
N LEU A 304 23.09 -7.78 -44.97
CA LEU A 304 24.38 -7.71 -45.64
C LEU A 304 24.35 -6.63 -46.72
N TRP A 305 25.22 -5.63 -46.57
CA TRP A 305 25.40 -4.57 -47.57
C TRP A 305 26.66 -4.84 -48.37
N ALA A 306 26.47 -5.26 -49.62
CA ALA A 306 27.49 -5.73 -50.54
C ALA A 306 27.13 -5.32 -51.98
N PRO A 307 27.17 -4.02 -52.33
CA PRO A 307 26.67 -3.52 -53.62
C PRO A 307 27.45 -4.03 -54.85
N ALA A 308 28.60 -4.69 -54.65
CA ALA A 308 29.41 -5.29 -55.70
C ALA A 308 29.19 -6.80 -55.90
N TYR A 309 28.29 -7.42 -55.12
CA TYR A 309 28.07 -8.86 -55.09
C TYR A 309 26.57 -9.17 -55.04
N ASP A 310 26.09 -10.02 -55.94
CA ASP A 310 24.67 -10.36 -56.04
C ASP A 310 24.28 -11.60 -55.19
N SER A 311 25.28 -12.39 -54.77
CA SER A 311 25.09 -13.63 -53.98
C SER A 311 25.65 -13.51 -52.57
N GLU A 312 24.91 -14.05 -51.60
CA GLU A 312 25.32 -14.13 -50.19
C GLU A 312 26.67 -14.87 -50.03
N GLU A 313 26.89 -15.95 -50.78
CA GLU A 313 28.13 -16.75 -50.67
C GLU A 313 29.38 -15.95 -51.07
N GLU A 314 29.29 -15.18 -52.16
CA GLU A 314 30.40 -14.34 -52.65
C GLU A 314 30.68 -13.18 -51.69
N ALA A 315 29.61 -12.55 -51.19
CA ALA A 315 29.70 -11.50 -50.20
C ALA A 315 30.32 -12.00 -48.87
N MET A 316 29.97 -13.22 -48.43
CA MET A 316 30.56 -13.86 -47.24
C MET A 316 32.03 -14.23 -47.43
N MET A 317 32.42 -14.67 -48.63
CA MET A 317 33.82 -14.91 -48.96
C MET A 317 34.66 -13.63 -48.96
N ALA A 318 34.08 -12.51 -49.39
CA ALA A 318 34.70 -11.20 -49.36
C ALA A 318 34.75 -10.61 -47.93
N LEU A 319 33.71 -10.80 -47.13
CA LEU A 319 33.65 -10.38 -45.72
C LEU A 319 34.79 -11.02 -44.89
N THR A 320 35.03 -12.32 -45.11
CA THR A 320 36.00 -13.13 -44.35
C THR A 320 37.41 -13.16 -44.95
N GLU A 321 37.74 -12.27 -45.90
CA GLU A 321 39.04 -12.28 -46.57
C GLU A 321 40.19 -11.81 -45.64
N ALA A 322 41.18 -12.68 -45.40
CA ALA A 322 42.30 -12.42 -44.47
C ALA A 322 43.26 -11.27 -44.86
N LYS A 323 43.17 -10.78 -46.10
CA LYS A 323 43.94 -9.63 -46.60
C LYS A 323 43.23 -8.30 -46.33
N ARG A 324 41.92 -8.31 -46.07
CA ARG A 324 41.14 -7.10 -45.81
C ARG A 324 41.28 -6.71 -44.34
N LYS A 325 41.22 -5.41 -44.07
CA LYS A 325 41.02 -4.89 -42.71
C LYS A 325 39.54 -4.99 -42.39
N VAL A 326 39.23 -5.47 -41.18
CA VAL A 326 37.87 -5.54 -40.66
C VAL A 326 37.73 -4.49 -39.56
N GLN A 327 36.65 -3.72 -39.60
CA GLN A 327 36.35 -2.65 -38.65
C GLN A 327 34.93 -2.81 -38.12
N LEU A 328 34.77 -2.67 -36.80
CA LEU A 328 33.45 -2.54 -36.16
C LEU A 328 33.11 -1.06 -36.05
N ILE A 329 32.03 -0.64 -36.70
CA ILE A 329 31.62 0.77 -36.80
C ILE A 329 30.26 0.94 -36.15
N ARG A 330 30.10 1.94 -35.28
CA ARG A 330 28.84 2.32 -34.62
C ARG A 330 28.22 3.52 -35.32
N PHE A 331 26.92 3.47 -35.59
CA PHE A 331 26.17 4.59 -36.16
C PHE A 331 25.84 5.67 -35.11
N PRO A 332 25.53 6.91 -35.54
CA PRO A 332 24.97 7.93 -34.65
C PRO A 332 23.69 7.45 -33.95
N ALA A 333 23.45 7.95 -32.73
CA ALA A 333 22.25 7.63 -31.96
C ALA A 333 20.98 7.99 -32.74
N GLY A 334 19.99 7.09 -32.73
CA GLY A 334 18.72 7.25 -33.46
C GLY A 334 18.71 6.66 -34.88
N THR A 335 19.83 6.13 -35.38
CA THR A 335 19.86 5.44 -36.69
C THR A 335 19.10 4.11 -36.61
N ILE A 336 18.05 3.94 -37.42
CA ILE A 336 17.27 2.71 -37.52
C ILE A 336 17.84 1.84 -38.65
N VAL A 337 18.16 0.59 -38.35
CA VAL A 337 18.60 -0.43 -39.32
C VAL A 337 17.70 -1.64 -39.23
N SER A 338 17.32 -2.19 -40.39
CA SER A 338 16.43 -3.34 -40.52
C SER A 338 16.90 -4.26 -41.65
N ALA A 339 16.13 -5.31 -41.95
CA ALA A 339 16.46 -6.22 -43.05
C ALA A 339 16.52 -5.50 -44.42
N THR A 340 15.78 -4.40 -44.58
CA THR A 340 15.74 -3.62 -45.83
C THR A 340 16.99 -2.75 -46.03
N SER A 341 17.85 -2.62 -45.02
CA SER A 341 19.13 -1.92 -45.09
C SER A 341 20.17 -2.64 -45.97
N GLY A 342 19.96 -3.91 -46.29
CA GLY A 342 20.87 -4.71 -47.10
C GLY A 342 20.74 -4.48 -48.61
N THR A 343 21.75 -4.92 -49.36
CA THR A 343 21.64 -5.06 -50.83
C THR A 343 21.34 -6.49 -51.26
N VAL A 344 21.45 -7.46 -50.32
CA VAL A 344 21.17 -8.88 -50.56
C VAL A 344 19.81 -9.22 -49.95
N ASP A 345 18.80 -9.41 -50.80
CA ASP A 345 17.40 -9.62 -50.39
C ASP A 345 17.15 -10.96 -49.67
N SER A 346 18.04 -11.95 -49.81
CA SER A 346 17.88 -13.31 -49.26
C SER A 346 18.53 -13.52 -47.88
N PHE A 347 19.05 -12.47 -47.24
CA PHE A 347 19.77 -12.63 -45.98
C PHE A 347 18.87 -13.16 -44.86
N THR A 348 19.31 -14.22 -44.18
CA THR A 348 18.67 -14.75 -42.96
C THR A 348 19.74 -15.07 -41.92
N LEU A 349 19.47 -14.86 -40.64
CA LEU A 349 20.48 -15.10 -39.61
C LEU A 349 20.86 -16.58 -39.52
N SER A 350 19.91 -17.49 -39.74
CA SER A 350 20.19 -18.93 -39.84
C SER A 350 21.07 -19.28 -41.04
N GLY A 351 20.85 -18.63 -42.19
CA GLY A 351 21.69 -18.77 -43.38
C GLY A 351 23.10 -18.25 -43.14
N PHE A 352 23.22 -17.09 -42.48
CA PHE A 352 24.48 -16.49 -42.08
C PHE A 352 25.29 -17.37 -41.12
N ILE A 353 24.65 -17.99 -40.11
CA ILE A 353 25.32 -18.91 -39.19
C ILE A 353 25.89 -20.11 -39.95
N GLN A 354 25.11 -20.69 -40.87
CA GLN A 354 25.54 -21.83 -41.69
C GLN A 354 26.66 -21.44 -42.67
N SER A 355 26.55 -20.29 -43.32
CA SER A 355 27.55 -19.81 -44.27
C SER A 355 28.85 -19.46 -43.54
N LEU A 356 28.81 -18.73 -42.42
CA LEU A 356 30.02 -18.38 -41.66
C LEU A 356 30.74 -19.62 -41.07
N ALA A 357 30.01 -20.65 -40.63
CA ALA A 357 30.60 -21.89 -40.12
C ALA A 357 31.32 -22.70 -41.20
N THR A 358 30.83 -22.67 -42.45
CA THR A 358 31.34 -23.44 -43.59
C THR A 358 32.36 -22.69 -44.46
N VAL A 359 32.35 -21.35 -44.40
CA VAL A 359 33.24 -20.48 -45.19
C VAL A 359 34.72 -20.76 -44.87
N ARG A 360 35.48 -21.10 -45.91
CA ARG A 360 36.93 -21.34 -45.86
C ARG A 360 37.37 -22.46 -44.89
N THR A 361 36.45 -23.33 -44.45
CA THR A 361 36.75 -24.50 -43.59
C THR A 361 36.34 -25.80 -44.29
N ARG A 362 37.24 -26.81 -44.32
CA ARG A 362 36.96 -28.15 -44.88
C ARG A 362 36.85 -29.25 -43.81
N SER A 363 37.14 -28.92 -42.56
CA SER A 363 37.09 -29.87 -41.45
C SER A 363 35.70 -29.86 -40.84
N GLU A 364 35.02 -31.01 -40.88
CA GLU A 364 33.69 -31.18 -40.26
C GLU A 364 33.71 -30.90 -38.75
N ALA A 365 34.79 -31.29 -38.05
CA ALA A 365 34.97 -30.99 -36.63
C ALA A 365 35.02 -29.48 -36.35
N ARG A 366 35.74 -28.72 -37.19
CA ARG A 366 35.80 -27.25 -37.08
C ARG A 366 34.47 -26.59 -37.45
N GLN A 367 33.79 -27.10 -38.48
CA GLN A 367 32.46 -26.62 -38.87
C GLN A 367 31.46 -26.82 -37.72
N ALA A 368 31.46 -28.01 -37.09
CA ALA A 368 30.61 -28.31 -35.95
C ALA A 368 30.93 -27.41 -34.74
N SER A 369 32.21 -27.18 -34.44
CA SER A 369 32.59 -26.28 -33.33
C SER A 369 32.21 -24.83 -33.58
N LEU A 370 32.43 -24.32 -34.80
CA LEU A 370 32.05 -22.96 -35.17
C LEU A 370 30.53 -22.79 -35.20
N LYS A 371 29.81 -23.79 -35.70
CA LYS A 371 28.35 -23.81 -35.68
C LYS A 371 27.81 -23.81 -34.25
N SER A 372 28.33 -24.65 -33.36
CA SER A 372 27.96 -24.63 -31.94
C SER A 372 28.21 -23.28 -31.29
N LEU A 373 29.38 -22.67 -31.54
CA LEU A 373 29.70 -21.34 -31.02
C LEU A 373 28.72 -20.26 -31.53
N LEU A 374 28.38 -20.29 -32.82
CA LEU A 374 27.46 -19.34 -33.43
C LEU A 374 26.00 -19.59 -33.03
N ASP A 375 25.60 -20.84 -32.85
CA ASP A 375 24.29 -21.21 -32.32
C ASP A 375 24.15 -20.75 -30.85
N ASP A 376 25.21 -20.88 -30.04
CA ASP A 376 25.23 -20.35 -28.66
C ASP A 376 25.15 -18.81 -28.63
N MET A 377 25.77 -18.11 -29.60
CA MET A 377 25.78 -16.64 -29.64
C MET A 377 24.53 -16.02 -30.29
N LEU A 378 24.02 -16.64 -31.37
CA LEU A 378 23.03 -16.04 -32.27
C LEU A 378 21.83 -16.97 -32.53
N GLY A 379 21.86 -18.21 -32.06
CA GLY A 379 20.80 -19.20 -32.32
C GLY A 379 19.44 -18.80 -31.73
N PHE A 380 19.42 -18.14 -30.57
CA PHE A 380 18.20 -17.56 -30.02
C PHE A 380 17.61 -16.48 -30.96
N HIS A 381 18.44 -15.55 -31.43
CA HIS A 381 18.01 -14.50 -32.35
C HIS A 381 17.57 -15.05 -33.71
N ALA A 382 18.22 -16.11 -34.21
CA ALA A 382 17.82 -16.78 -35.44
C ALA A 382 16.45 -17.47 -35.28
N GLY A 383 16.23 -18.11 -34.12
CA GLY A 383 14.93 -18.66 -33.75
C GLY A 383 13.85 -17.58 -33.60
N LEU A 384 14.22 -16.40 -33.11
CA LEU A 384 13.32 -15.26 -32.98
C LEU A 384 12.90 -14.69 -34.36
N GLU A 385 13.82 -14.61 -35.32
CA GLU A 385 13.52 -14.24 -36.71
C GLU A 385 12.57 -15.25 -37.36
N ALA A 386 12.81 -16.55 -37.16
CA ALA A 386 11.93 -17.61 -37.66
C ALA A 386 10.54 -17.55 -37.01
N LEU A 387 10.49 -17.32 -35.70
CA LEU A 387 9.26 -17.11 -34.94
C LEU A 387 8.47 -15.91 -35.49
N GLN A 388 9.14 -14.79 -35.78
CA GLN A 388 8.48 -13.59 -36.33
C GLN A 388 7.84 -13.90 -37.69
N LYS A 389 8.54 -14.62 -38.58
CA LYS A 389 8.01 -15.04 -39.90
C LYS A 389 6.83 -16.00 -39.81
N GLU A 390 6.79 -16.88 -38.80
CA GLU A 390 5.65 -17.77 -38.56
C GLU A 390 4.50 -17.05 -37.84
N ARG A 391 4.82 -16.12 -36.93
CA ARG A 391 3.84 -15.32 -36.18
C ARG A 391 3.00 -14.44 -37.09
N THR A 392 3.55 -13.88 -38.17
CA THR A 392 2.80 -13.07 -39.16
C THR A 392 1.78 -13.89 -39.95
N LYS A 393 1.97 -15.21 -40.05
CA LYS A 393 1.03 -16.13 -40.74
C LYS A 393 -0.11 -16.62 -39.84
N MET A 394 0.02 -16.45 -38.52
CA MET A 394 -0.89 -17.01 -37.51
C MET A 394 -1.72 -15.89 -36.87
N ALA A 395 -3.02 -16.10 -36.71
CA ALA A 395 -3.90 -15.19 -35.98
C ALA A 395 -4.20 -15.71 -34.58
N PHE A 396 -4.26 -14.81 -33.59
CA PHE A 396 -4.77 -15.17 -32.26
C PHE A 396 -6.29 -15.03 -32.26
N LYS A 397 -6.96 -15.92 -31.53
CA LYS A 397 -8.39 -15.74 -31.25
C LYS A 397 -8.57 -14.44 -30.44
N SER A 398 -9.31 -13.50 -31.02
CA SER A 398 -9.61 -12.18 -30.45
C SER A 398 -10.90 -12.15 -29.63
N ASP A 399 -11.79 -13.12 -29.83
CA ASP A 399 -13.08 -13.31 -29.12
C ASP A 399 -12.89 -13.86 -27.70
N GLY A 400 -13.80 -13.52 -26.78
CA GLY A 400 -13.90 -14.12 -25.46
C GLY A 400 -13.09 -13.46 -24.33
N ALA A 401 -12.85 -12.14 -24.40
CA ALA A 401 -12.44 -11.41 -23.20
C ALA A 401 -13.60 -11.41 -22.19
N ASP A 402 -13.31 -11.62 -20.89
CA ASP A 402 -14.30 -11.44 -19.83
C ASP A 402 -14.86 -10.02 -19.95
N VAL A 403 -16.15 -9.93 -20.29
CA VAL A 403 -16.88 -8.66 -20.31
C VAL A 403 -16.80 -8.13 -18.89
N ALA A 404 -16.19 -6.95 -18.71
CA ALA A 404 -16.20 -6.29 -17.42
C ALA A 404 -17.66 -6.13 -16.99
N GLU A 405 -18.10 -6.94 -16.01
CA GLU A 405 -19.36 -6.69 -15.33
C GLU A 405 -19.26 -5.27 -14.74
N PRO A 406 -20.29 -4.43 -14.89
CA PRO A 406 -20.27 -3.09 -14.32
C PRO A 406 -19.93 -3.22 -12.84
N LEU A 407 -18.85 -2.54 -12.45
CA LEU A 407 -18.35 -2.56 -11.08
C LEU A 407 -19.55 -2.32 -10.14
N PRO A 408 -19.88 -3.24 -9.22
CA PRO A 408 -20.74 -2.88 -8.11
C PRO A 408 -20.07 -1.69 -7.44
N VAL A 409 -20.85 -0.65 -7.13
CA VAL A 409 -20.35 0.60 -6.54
C VAL A 409 -19.75 0.30 -5.16
N MET A 410 -18.51 -0.19 -5.15
CA MET A 410 -17.65 -0.26 -4.00
C MET A 410 -16.72 0.94 -4.11
N ARG A 411 -17.09 1.98 -3.38
CA ARG A 411 -16.18 3.07 -3.06
C ARG A 411 -15.02 2.45 -2.27
N ASP A 412 -13.80 2.80 -2.65
CA ASP A 412 -12.53 2.38 -2.06
C ASP A 412 -11.99 1.05 -2.61
N GLU A 413 -11.34 1.09 -3.78
CA GLU A 413 -10.07 0.41 -4.04
C GLU A 413 -9.54 0.75 -5.46
N ALA A 414 -8.35 1.34 -5.52
CA ALA A 414 -7.60 1.50 -6.77
C ALA A 414 -6.94 0.16 -7.16
N VAL A 415 -7.71 -0.75 -7.75
CA VAL A 415 -7.33 -2.17 -7.95
C VAL A 415 -6.15 -2.38 -8.91
N ALA A 416 -5.84 -1.46 -9.82
CA ALA A 416 -4.86 -1.73 -10.88
C ALA A 416 -3.38 -1.71 -10.43
N ALA A 417 -3.00 -0.92 -9.41
CA ALA A 417 -1.61 -0.86 -8.92
C ALA A 417 -1.30 -1.93 -7.87
N VAL A 418 -2.34 -2.43 -7.20
CA VAL A 418 -2.24 -3.43 -6.13
C VAL A 418 -1.83 -4.79 -6.69
N ASP A 419 -2.30 -5.17 -7.88
CA ASP A 419 -1.99 -6.47 -8.51
C ASP A 419 -0.49 -6.67 -8.78
N ALA A 420 0.21 -5.66 -9.31
CA ALA A 420 1.64 -5.80 -9.62
C ALA A 420 2.49 -5.93 -8.36
N GLY A 421 2.14 -5.19 -7.30
CA GLY A 421 2.81 -5.25 -6.00
C GLY A 421 2.55 -6.58 -5.28
N LEU A 422 1.29 -7.02 -5.25
CA LEU A 422 0.89 -8.30 -4.66
C LEU A 422 1.51 -9.48 -5.41
N ARG A 423 1.55 -9.46 -6.75
CA ARG A 423 2.19 -10.50 -7.57
C ARG A 423 3.68 -10.65 -7.29
N ARG A 424 4.42 -9.55 -7.18
CA ARG A 424 5.85 -9.59 -6.85
C ARG A 424 6.08 -10.07 -5.42
N LYS A 425 5.21 -9.69 -4.47
CA LYS A 425 5.24 -10.23 -3.11
C LYS A 425 4.96 -11.73 -3.10
N LEU A 426 3.97 -12.17 -3.88
CA LEU A 426 3.64 -13.57 -4.09
C LEU A 426 4.85 -14.31 -4.69
N GLU A 427 5.50 -13.76 -5.72
CA GLU A 427 6.74 -14.27 -6.34
C GLU A 427 7.84 -14.52 -5.32
N LYS A 428 8.17 -13.49 -4.53
CA LYS A 428 9.14 -13.62 -3.46
C LYS A 428 8.73 -14.66 -2.42
N ALA A 429 7.44 -14.70 -2.05
CA ALA A 429 6.93 -15.64 -1.07
C ALA A 429 7.08 -17.10 -1.54
N GLU A 430 6.68 -17.45 -2.76
CA GLU A 430 6.85 -18.84 -3.21
C GLU A 430 8.33 -19.21 -3.43
N GLN A 431 9.17 -18.27 -3.89
CA GLN A 431 10.62 -18.52 -3.95
C GLN A 431 11.19 -18.84 -2.56
N THR A 432 10.76 -18.11 -1.54
CA THR A 432 11.16 -18.42 -0.16
C THR A 432 10.62 -19.77 0.31
N ILE A 433 9.38 -20.13 -0.04
CA ILE A 433 8.78 -21.42 0.29
C ILE A 433 9.55 -22.57 -0.39
N ASP A 434 9.91 -22.45 -1.66
CA ASP A 434 10.65 -23.47 -2.40
C ASP A 434 12.07 -23.67 -1.82
N VAL A 435 12.77 -22.57 -1.51
CA VAL A 435 14.09 -22.65 -0.83
C VAL A 435 13.97 -23.36 0.52
N LEU A 436 12.92 -23.05 1.30
CA LEU A 436 12.66 -23.71 2.57
C LEU A 436 12.28 -25.19 2.40
N ASN A 437 11.52 -25.55 1.37
CA ASN A 437 11.16 -26.94 1.09
C ASN A 437 12.39 -27.75 0.66
N LYS A 438 13.27 -27.19 -0.17
CA LYS A 438 14.54 -27.82 -0.55
C LYS A 438 15.46 -28.03 0.65
N SER A 439 15.61 -27.03 1.51
CA SER A 439 16.43 -27.18 2.73
C SER A 439 15.84 -28.21 3.69
N LYS A 440 14.51 -28.24 3.84
CA LYS A 440 13.80 -29.28 4.60
C LYS A 440 14.05 -30.68 4.03
N ALA A 441 13.95 -30.87 2.72
CA ALA A 441 14.19 -32.17 2.09
C ALA A 441 15.64 -32.67 2.28
N VAL A 442 16.63 -31.77 2.21
CA VAL A 442 18.03 -32.10 2.48
C VAL A 442 18.21 -32.53 3.95
N LEU A 443 17.65 -31.78 4.90
CA LEU A 443 17.72 -32.12 6.32
C LEU A 443 17.04 -33.45 6.62
N GLU A 444 15.85 -33.70 6.08
CA GLU A 444 15.15 -34.99 6.22
C GLU A 444 15.96 -36.16 5.61
N GLY A 445 16.62 -35.92 4.49
CA GLY A 445 17.52 -36.90 3.86
C GLY A 445 18.73 -37.23 4.74
N GLN A 446 19.34 -36.21 5.35
CA GLN A 446 20.46 -36.38 6.29
C GLN A 446 20.02 -37.12 7.56
N VAL A 447 18.86 -36.78 8.14
CA VAL A 447 18.30 -37.47 9.30
C VAL A 447 18.07 -38.95 8.98
N LYS A 448 17.42 -39.28 7.86
CA LYS A 448 17.18 -40.68 7.44
C LYS A 448 18.48 -41.45 7.19
N ALA A 449 19.50 -40.79 6.64
CA ALA A 449 20.80 -41.41 6.41
C ALA A 449 21.52 -41.72 7.74
N LEU A 450 21.47 -40.79 8.70
CA LEU A 450 22.02 -40.99 10.04
C LEU A 450 21.27 -42.06 10.84
N GLU A 451 19.93 -42.09 10.75
CA GLU A 451 19.11 -43.15 11.36
C GLU A 451 19.49 -44.53 10.82
N LYS A 452 19.62 -44.69 9.50
CA LYS A 452 20.08 -45.96 8.90
C LYS A 452 21.49 -46.35 9.35
N LYS A 453 22.41 -45.39 9.45
CA LYS A 453 23.77 -45.65 9.96
C LYS A 453 23.74 -46.10 11.42
N LYS A 454 22.91 -45.47 12.24
CA LYS A 454 22.69 -45.84 13.64
C LYS A 454 22.14 -47.26 13.75
N ASP A 455 21.08 -47.58 13.01
CA ASP A 455 20.45 -48.91 13.06
C ASP A 455 21.44 -50.00 12.65
N ALA A 456 22.20 -49.76 11.57
CA ALA A 456 23.26 -50.68 11.14
C ALA A 456 24.35 -50.86 12.21
N ALA A 457 24.82 -49.77 12.82
CA ALA A 457 25.82 -49.83 13.90
C ALA A 457 25.28 -50.54 15.15
N GLN A 458 24.00 -50.36 15.48
CA GLN A 458 23.35 -51.01 16.62
C GLN A 458 23.17 -52.53 16.40
N ILE A 459 22.87 -52.97 15.17
CA ILE A 459 22.82 -54.38 14.81
C ILE A 459 24.22 -55.01 14.98
N VAL A 460 25.26 -54.37 14.45
CA VAL A 460 26.65 -54.85 14.59
C VAL A 460 27.09 -54.90 16.05
N ALA A 461 26.76 -53.88 16.85
CA ALA A 461 27.06 -53.89 18.28
C ALA A 461 26.33 -55.04 19.00
N ARG A 462 25.08 -55.35 18.61
CA ARG A 462 24.33 -56.47 19.18
C ARG A 462 24.94 -57.82 18.82
N GLU A 463 25.30 -58.04 17.56
CA GLU A 463 26.00 -59.26 17.11
C GLU A 463 27.35 -59.43 17.82
N ALA A 464 28.08 -58.33 18.04
CA ALA A 464 29.32 -58.34 18.83
C ALA A 464 29.07 -58.68 20.32
N THR A 465 27.96 -58.23 20.93
CA THR A 465 27.60 -58.64 22.30
C THR A 465 27.18 -60.10 22.41
N GLU A 466 26.40 -60.60 21.44
CA GLU A 466 25.95 -61.99 21.42
C GLU A 466 27.16 -62.94 21.22
N SER A 467 28.06 -62.63 20.28
CA SER A 467 29.30 -63.39 20.09
C SER A 467 30.27 -63.29 21.27
N ARG A 468 30.32 -62.16 21.99
CA ARG A 468 31.08 -62.06 23.25
C ARG A 468 30.49 -63.00 24.32
N GLN A 469 29.17 -63.05 24.44
CA GLN A 469 28.48 -63.91 25.40
C GLN A 469 28.77 -65.39 25.11
N GLU A 470 28.67 -65.81 23.85
CA GLU A 470 28.98 -67.17 23.41
C GLU A 470 30.45 -67.55 23.67
N ASN A 471 31.39 -66.63 23.39
CA ASN A 471 32.80 -66.84 23.68
C ASN A 471 33.09 -66.88 25.19
N SER A 472 32.36 -66.14 26.02
CA SER A 472 32.48 -66.18 27.48
C SER A 472 32.03 -67.54 28.01
N THR A 473 30.87 -68.04 27.57
CA THR A 473 30.37 -69.35 27.99
C THR A 473 31.32 -70.48 27.55
N ALA A 474 31.85 -70.41 26.32
CA ALA A 474 32.81 -71.39 25.83
C ALA A 474 34.14 -71.35 26.62
N LEU A 475 34.57 -70.17 27.05
CA LEU A 475 35.76 -69.98 27.88
C LEU A 475 35.53 -70.53 29.30
N GLU A 476 34.37 -70.30 29.90
CA GLU A 476 33.96 -70.86 31.20
C GLU A 476 33.94 -72.40 31.17
N ASP A 477 33.35 -73.00 30.13
CA ASP A 477 33.31 -74.45 29.94
C ASP A 477 34.71 -75.05 29.76
N ALA A 478 35.56 -74.40 28.95
CA ALA A 478 36.95 -74.84 28.75
C ALA A 478 37.79 -74.71 30.03
N HIS A 479 37.56 -73.68 30.85
CA HIS A 479 38.19 -73.54 32.17
C HIS A 479 37.72 -74.61 33.15
N ALA A 480 36.43 -74.94 33.16
CA ALA A 480 35.90 -76.01 33.98
C ALA A 480 36.55 -77.35 33.61
N GLN A 481 36.66 -77.68 32.33
CA GLN A 481 37.33 -78.89 31.83
C GLN A 481 38.83 -78.91 32.15
N LEU A 482 39.51 -77.77 32.06
CA LEU A 482 40.92 -77.65 32.42
C LEU A 482 41.12 -77.90 33.92
N ASN A 483 40.26 -77.33 34.76
CA ASN A 483 40.31 -77.53 36.22
C ASN A 483 40.05 -78.98 36.62
N THR A 484 39.05 -79.64 36.02
CA THR A 484 38.79 -81.07 36.30
C THR A 484 39.97 -81.94 35.90
N MET A 485 40.54 -81.72 34.71
CA MET A 485 41.70 -82.48 34.23
C MET A 485 42.98 -82.21 35.06
N GLN A 486 43.14 -81.00 35.62
CA GLN A 486 44.23 -80.71 36.56
C GLN A 486 44.10 -81.50 37.86
N VAL A 487 42.87 -81.63 38.38
CA VAL A 487 42.58 -82.44 39.57
C VAL A 487 42.80 -83.92 39.27
N ASP A 488 42.30 -84.42 38.15
CA ASP A 488 42.48 -85.80 37.72
C ASP A 488 43.97 -86.15 37.57
N LEU A 489 44.76 -85.26 36.94
CA LEU A 489 46.19 -85.46 36.80
C LEU A 489 46.94 -85.42 38.13
N ALA A 490 46.55 -84.52 39.05
CA ALA A 490 47.11 -84.50 40.39
C ALA A 490 46.79 -85.80 41.17
N GLN A 491 45.58 -86.34 40.99
CA GLN A 491 45.17 -87.61 41.58
C GLN A 491 45.92 -88.80 40.95
N ALA A 492 46.09 -88.84 39.63
CA ALA A 492 46.84 -89.88 38.92
C ALA A 492 48.32 -89.88 39.31
N ARG A 493 48.93 -88.69 39.45
CA ARG A 493 50.31 -88.54 39.97
C ARG A 493 50.44 -89.07 41.40
N GLY A 494 49.51 -88.71 42.29
CA GLY A 494 49.50 -89.24 43.66
C GLY A 494 49.39 -90.77 43.69
N GLN A 495 48.54 -91.37 42.85
CA GLN A 495 48.43 -92.82 42.72
C GLN A 495 49.70 -93.47 42.17
N SER A 496 50.39 -92.81 41.22
CA SER A 496 51.68 -93.24 40.69
C SER A 496 52.75 -93.24 41.79
N GLU A 497 52.88 -92.16 42.55
CA GLU A 497 53.84 -92.04 43.65
C GLU A 497 53.57 -93.09 44.75
N GLU A 498 52.31 -93.34 45.08
CA GLU A 498 51.92 -94.39 46.02
C GLU A 498 52.27 -95.80 45.50
N ALA A 499 52.07 -96.05 44.21
CA ALA A 499 52.42 -97.33 43.57
C ALA A 499 53.94 -97.50 43.44
N GLU A 500 54.70 -96.44 43.15
CA GLU A 500 56.17 -96.44 43.14
C GLU A 500 56.72 -96.71 44.55
N SER A 501 56.20 -96.03 45.58
CA SER A 501 56.59 -96.28 46.96
C SER A 501 56.30 -97.71 47.42
N ARG A 502 55.23 -98.34 46.89
CA ARG A 502 54.88 -99.74 47.15
C ARG A 502 55.84 -100.67 46.41
N ALA A 503 56.12 -100.40 45.14
CA ALA A 503 57.08 -101.17 44.35
C ALA A 503 58.48 -101.11 44.99
N GLU A 504 58.96 -99.94 45.41
CA GLU A 504 60.24 -99.80 46.12
C GLU A 504 60.29 -100.61 47.42
N ARG A 505 59.21 -100.59 48.21
CA ARG A 505 59.11 -101.40 49.44
C ARG A 505 59.14 -102.89 49.14
N LEU A 506 58.45 -103.33 48.09
CA LEU A 506 58.46 -104.73 47.64
C LEU A 506 59.84 -105.14 47.12
N VAL A 507 60.51 -104.31 46.32
CA VAL A 507 61.89 -104.55 45.84
C VAL A 507 62.86 -104.71 47.01
N ARG A 508 62.81 -103.83 48.01
CA ARG A 508 63.66 -103.96 49.21
C ARG A 508 63.38 -105.26 49.96
N ARG A 509 62.11 -105.68 50.03
CA ARG A 509 61.70 -106.95 50.66
C ARG A 509 62.11 -108.18 49.86
N VAL A 510 62.07 -108.13 48.53
CA VAL A 510 62.58 -109.18 47.64
C VAL A 510 64.10 -109.30 47.81
N ASN A 511 64.86 -108.20 47.78
CA ASN A 511 66.31 -108.24 48.00
C ASN A 511 66.69 -108.81 49.38
N GLU A 512 65.93 -108.47 50.43
CA GLU A 512 66.11 -109.05 51.77
C GLU A 512 65.82 -110.55 51.78
N LEU A 513 64.77 -111.00 51.09
CA LEU A 513 64.45 -112.43 50.96
C LEU A 513 65.51 -113.18 50.14
N GLU A 514 65.99 -112.60 49.04
CA GLU A 514 67.11 -113.14 48.25
C GLU A 514 68.38 -113.28 49.12
N HIS A 515 68.65 -112.29 49.97
CA HIS A 515 69.77 -112.34 50.90
C HIS A 515 69.58 -113.46 51.94
N GLN A 516 68.39 -113.60 52.52
CA GLN A 516 68.09 -114.68 53.46
C GLN A 516 68.15 -116.07 52.80
N VAL A 517 67.73 -116.21 51.54
CA VAL A 517 67.90 -117.43 50.76
C VAL A 517 69.39 -117.72 50.52
N SER A 518 70.18 -116.70 50.20
CA SER A 518 71.64 -116.81 49.99
C SER A 518 72.40 -117.18 51.27
N GLU A 519 72.11 -116.50 52.39
CA GLU A 519 72.70 -116.81 53.70
C GLU A 519 72.34 -118.23 54.15
N ARG A 520 71.06 -118.62 54.03
CA ARG A 520 70.66 -120.00 54.36
C ARG A 520 71.25 -121.01 53.39
N ALA A 521 71.39 -120.71 52.10
CA ALA A 521 72.11 -121.57 51.16
C ALA A 521 73.60 -121.74 51.56
N ALA A 522 74.24 -120.68 52.08
CA ALA A 522 75.60 -120.73 52.60
C ALA A 522 75.72 -121.53 53.92
N GLU A 523 74.76 -121.37 54.84
CA GLU A 523 74.67 -122.19 56.06
C GLU A 523 74.37 -123.67 55.73
N LEU A 524 73.60 -123.93 54.69
CA LEU A 524 73.31 -125.27 54.18
C LEU A 524 74.53 -125.97 53.59
N ALA A 525 75.41 -125.24 52.88
CA ALA A 525 76.70 -125.80 52.46
C ALA A 525 77.57 -126.24 53.65
N LYS A 526 77.37 -125.64 54.83
CA LYS A 526 78.07 -125.97 56.08
C LYS A 526 77.42 -127.12 56.86
N ALA A 527 76.14 -127.42 56.62
CA ALA A 527 75.33 -128.40 57.36
C ALA A 527 75.11 -129.75 56.65
N ILE A 528 75.68 -129.98 55.45
CA ILE A 528 75.60 -131.24 54.65
C ILE A 528 76.21 -132.49 55.37
N GLY A 529 76.63 -132.38 56.63
CA GLY A 529 77.16 -133.49 57.43
C GLY A 529 76.15 -134.37 58.18
N ASP A 530 74.86 -134.03 58.26
CA ASP A 530 73.92 -134.78 59.13
C ASP A 530 72.56 -135.10 58.45
N ALA A 531 72.20 -136.39 58.37
CA ALA A 531 71.17 -136.90 57.43
C ALA A 531 69.71 -136.71 57.87
N GLY A 532 69.45 -136.22 59.09
CA GLY A 532 68.09 -136.00 59.61
C GLY A 532 67.42 -134.70 59.15
N SER A 533 68.20 -133.69 58.77
CA SER A 533 67.70 -132.31 58.52
C SER A 533 67.22 -132.06 57.08
N SER A 534 67.44 -132.97 56.12
CA SER A 534 67.19 -132.67 54.69
C SER A 534 65.72 -132.56 54.29
N ALA A 535 64.79 -133.17 55.04
CA ALA A 535 63.36 -133.18 54.70
C ALA A 535 62.68 -131.86 55.10
N GLU A 536 62.90 -131.39 56.34
CA GLU A 536 62.40 -130.09 56.83
C GLU A 536 62.99 -128.91 56.02
N LEU A 537 64.19 -129.07 55.49
CA LEU A 537 64.86 -128.08 54.64
C LEU A 537 64.26 -127.95 53.23
N LYS A 538 63.82 -129.06 52.62
CA LYS A 538 63.15 -129.00 51.31
C LYS A 538 61.82 -128.26 51.43
N GLU A 539 61.04 -128.55 52.47
CA GLU A 539 59.75 -127.90 52.71
C GLU A 539 59.92 -126.39 52.99
N ALA A 540 60.95 -126.00 53.75
CA ALA A 540 61.25 -124.59 54.01
C ALA A 540 61.72 -123.85 52.74
N ILE A 541 62.60 -124.44 51.92
CA ILE A 541 63.07 -123.83 50.66
C ILE A 541 61.94 -123.72 49.64
N GLU A 542 61.10 -124.74 49.50
CA GLU A 542 59.91 -124.70 48.65
C GLU A 542 58.94 -123.61 49.12
N SER A 543 58.75 -123.44 50.44
CA SER A 543 57.89 -122.37 50.97
C SER A 543 58.45 -120.96 50.71
N LEU A 544 59.78 -120.80 50.68
CA LEU A 544 60.43 -119.51 50.45
C LEU A 544 60.51 -119.18 48.95
N SER A 545 60.78 -120.17 48.09
CA SER A 545 60.79 -119.98 46.64
C SER A 545 59.39 -119.72 46.09
N LEU A 546 58.35 -120.35 46.66
CA LEU A 546 56.95 -120.03 46.36
C LEU A 546 56.63 -118.57 46.72
N LYS A 547 57.06 -118.10 47.91
CA LYS A 547 56.88 -116.69 48.32
C LYS A 547 57.67 -115.72 47.45
N GLU A 548 58.86 -116.10 46.98
CA GLU A 548 59.66 -115.30 46.05
C GLU A 548 58.96 -115.19 44.69
N ALA A 549 58.45 -116.30 44.14
CA ALA A 549 57.71 -116.32 42.90
C ALA A 549 56.40 -115.51 42.99
N GLU A 550 55.66 -115.62 44.10
CA GLU A 550 54.46 -114.81 44.36
C GLU A 550 54.80 -113.32 44.45
N LEU A 551 55.88 -112.95 45.13
CA LEU A 551 56.30 -111.55 45.24
C LEU A 551 56.84 -110.99 43.92
N GLN A 552 57.59 -111.78 43.14
CA GLN A 552 58.04 -111.41 41.80
C GLN A 552 56.86 -111.24 40.84
N ALA A 553 55.84 -112.10 40.90
CA ALA A 553 54.60 -111.93 40.15
C ALA A 553 53.86 -110.65 40.57
N SER A 554 53.77 -110.37 41.87
CA SER A 554 53.17 -109.13 42.38
C SER A 554 53.95 -107.87 41.98
N LEU A 555 55.28 -107.97 41.86
CA LEU A 555 56.16 -106.90 41.39
C LEU A 555 56.00 -106.67 39.89
N ALA A 556 55.89 -107.74 39.09
CA ALA A 556 55.63 -107.67 37.66
C ALA A 556 54.27 -107.02 37.39
N GLU A 557 53.20 -107.48 38.06
CA GLU A 557 51.88 -106.85 37.99
C GLU A 557 51.90 -105.38 38.44
N GLY A 558 52.63 -105.07 39.51
CA GLY A 558 52.82 -103.70 40.00
C GLY A 558 53.53 -102.80 38.99
N SER A 559 54.55 -103.34 38.30
CA SER A 559 55.31 -102.63 37.26
C SER A 559 54.49 -102.39 35.99
N GLU A 560 53.65 -103.35 35.60
CA GLU A 560 52.71 -103.18 34.48
C GLU A 560 51.66 -102.12 34.81
N ARG A 561 51.09 -102.16 36.03
CA ARG A 561 50.16 -101.12 36.51
C ARG A 561 50.83 -99.73 36.51
N LEU A 562 52.07 -99.61 37.00
CA LEU A 562 52.82 -98.36 36.94
C LEU A 562 53.07 -97.86 35.52
N ASN A 563 53.43 -98.75 34.60
CA ASN A 563 53.61 -98.38 33.20
C ASN A 563 52.30 -97.93 32.55
N THR A 564 51.16 -98.52 32.91
CA THR A 564 49.85 -98.04 32.44
C THR A 564 49.48 -96.67 33.02
N ILE A 565 49.72 -96.44 34.32
CA ILE A 565 49.46 -95.15 34.98
C ILE A 565 50.38 -94.06 34.42
N ARG A 566 51.67 -94.36 34.14
CA ARG A 566 52.59 -93.40 33.49
C ARG A 566 52.14 -93.02 32.10
N LYS A 567 51.71 -93.99 31.28
CA LYS A 567 51.15 -93.70 29.95
C LYS A 567 49.88 -92.85 30.04
N GLN A 568 48.98 -93.17 30.98
CA GLN A 568 47.79 -92.38 31.23
C GLN A 568 48.14 -90.95 31.68
N SER A 569 49.09 -90.79 32.59
CA SER A 569 49.59 -89.48 33.03
C SER A 569 50.23 -88.68 31.89
N GLU A 570 51.04 -89.31 31.02
CA GLU A 570 51.63 -88.65 29.86
C GLU A 570 50.57 -88.21 28.85
N ASP A 571 49.56 -89.05 28.62
CA ASP A 571 48.44 -88.74 27.74
C ASP A 571 47.55 -87.63 28.32
N GLU A 572 47.32 -87.62 29.63
CA GLU A 572 46.64 -86.55 30.37
C GLU A 572 47.42 -85.23 30.34
N GLU A 573 48.75 -85.26 30.48
CA GLU A 573 49.60 -84.07 30.35
C GLU A 573 49.54 -83.48 28.92
N ARG A 574 49.53 -84.34 27.90
CA ARG A 574 49.37 -83.91 26.51
C ARG A 574 48.01 -83.27 26.29
N ARG A 575 46.94 -83.88 26.83
CA ARG A 575 45.58 -83.31 26.80
C ARG A 575 45.49 -81.98 27.54
N LEU A 576 46.14 -81.84 28.70
CA LEU A 576 46.21 -80.58 29.45
C LEU A 576 46.94 -79.47 28.68
N ARG A 577 48.02 -79.79 27.95
CA ARG A 577 48.70 -78.81 27.10
C ARG A 577 47.80 -78.34 25.96
N VAL A 578 47.10 -79.27 25.30
CA VAL A 578 46.15 -78.94 24.24
C VAL A 578 44.99 -78.09 24.78
N LEU A 579 44.43 -78.44 25.94
CA LEU A 579 43.36 -77.66 26.59
C LEU A 579 43.85 -76.29 27.04
N SER A 580 45.08 -76.16 27.56
CA SER A 580 45.62 -74.85 27.95
C SER A 580 45.88 -73.94 26.74
N GLU A 581 46.31 -74.51 25.61
CA GLU A 581 46.44 -73.80 24.35
C GLU A 581 45.06 -73.39 23.78
N GLN A 582 44.06 -74.27 23.86
CA GLN A 582 42.66 -73.93 23.52
C GLN A 582 42.08 -72.83 24.43
N VAL A 583 42.39 -72.84 25.73
CA VAL A 583 42.01 -71.78 26.67
C VAL A 583 42.72 -70.46 26.37
N ASN A 584 43.99 -70.50 25.98
CA ASN A 584 44.72 -69.29 25.60
C ASN A 584 44.23 -68.70 24.28
N THR A 585 43.95 -69.55 23.27
CA THR A 585 43.38 -69.10 22.00
C THR A 585 41.96 -68.57 22.15
N SER A 586 41.12 -69.16 23.02
CA SER A 586 39.79 -68.62 23.34
C SER A 586 39.87 -67.31 24.12
N ARG A 587 40.80 -67.16 25.07
CA ARG A 587 41.09 -65.88 25.75
C ARG A 587 41.50 -64.78 24.76
N GLU A 588 42.37 -65.11 23.82
CA GLU A 588 42.81 -64.17 22.79
C GLU A 588 41.66 -63.78 21.84
N ARG A 589 40.81 -64.74 21.45
CA ARG A 589 39.58 -64.45 20.69
C ARG A 589 38.61 -63.57 21.48
N HIS A 590 38.38 -63.85 22.76
CA HIS A 590 37.53 -63.04 23.62
C HIS A 590 38.08 -61.61 23.76
N ALA A 591 39.41 -61.45 23.92
CA ALA A 591 40.03 -60.12 24.00
C ALA A 591 39.86 -59.31 22.71
N ARG A 592 39.98 -59.96 21.53
CA ARG A 592 39.76 -59.31 20.23
C ARG A 592 38.29 -58.94 20.02
N VAL A 593 37.35 -59.84 20.30
CA VAL A 593 35.91 -59.54 20.22
C VAL A 593 35.52 -58.43 21.21
N GLN A 594 36.15 -58.37 22.38
CA GLN A 594 35.95 -57.30 23.35
C GLN A 594 36.46 -55.94 22.85
N SER A 595 37.62 -55.89 22.18
CA SER A 595 38.09 -54.64 21.55
C SER A 595 37.18 -54.20 20.40
N ASP A 596 36.74 -55.14 19.57
CA ASP A 596 35.83 -54.87 18.46
C ASP A 596 34.47 -54.36 18.98
N LEU A 597 33.97 -54.91 20.09
CA LEU A 597 32.77 -54.42 20.76
C LEU A 597 32.92 -52.98 21.27
N ILE A 598 34.05 -52.65 21.90
CA ILE A 598 34.31 -51.29 22.41
C ILE A 598 34.34 -50.28 21.25
N THR A 599 35.04 -50.60 20.16
CA THR A 599 35.08 -49.72 18.98
C THR A 599 33.72 -49.56 18.30
N ALA A 600 32.91 -50.63 18.23
CA ALA A 600 31.54 -50.55 17.74
C ALA A 600 30.64 -49.69 18.65
N GLN A 601 30.79 -49.82 19.98
CA GLN A 601 30.07 -49.00 20.95
C GLN A 601 30.45 -47.51 20.86
N GLU A 602 31.73 -47.20 20.65
CA GLU A 602 32.20 -45.83 20.40
C GLU A 602 31.60 -45.25 19.12
N GLN A 603 31.55 -46.02 18.02
CA GLN A 603 30.89 -45.60 16.78
C GLN A 603 29.38 -45.37 16.96
N VAL A 604 28.69 -46.23 17.73
CA VAL A 604 27.29 -46.01 18.10
C VAL A 604 27.12 -44.74 18.95
N HIS A 605 28.06 -44.46 19.86
CA HIS A 605 28.02 -43.25 20.67
C HIS A 605 28.23 -41.98 19.83
N VAL A 606 29.23 -41.96 18.95
CA VAL A 606 29.49 -40.84 18.03
C VAL A 606 28.30 -40.58 17.13
N SER A 607 27.72 -41.63 16.52
CA SER A 607 26.52 -41.47 15.68
C SER A 607 25.29 -40.98 16.46
N ASN A 608 25.14 -41.35 17.75
CA ASN A 608 24.09 -40.79 18.60
C ASN A 608 24.32 -39.30 18.89
N LEU A 609 25.57 -38.87 19.16
CA LEU A 609 25.91 -37.46 19.37
C LEU A 609 25.66 -36.62 18.10
N GLU A 610 26.03 -37.14 16.93
CA GLU A 610 25.75 -36.48 15.64
C GLU A 610 24.24 -36.34 15.40
N LEU A 611 23.46 -37.36 15.75
CA LEU A 611 22.00 -37.35 15.64
C LEU A 611 21.36 -36.35 16.62
N GLU A 612 21.85 -36.29 17.85
CA GLU A 612 21.42 -35.29 18.84
C GLU A 612 21.75 -33.87 18.38
N ALA A 613 22.97 -33.63 17.86
CA ALA A 613 23.36 -32.35 17.29
C ALA A 613 22.42 -31.94 16.15
N ALA A 614 22.16 -32.84 15.18
CA ALA A 614 21.23 -32.57 14.07
C ALA A 614 19.79 -32.28 14.56
N ARG A 615 19.31 -32.98 15.60
CA ARG A 615 18.00 -32.70 16.22
C ARG A 615 17.95 -31.35 16.92
N THR A 616 19.04 -30.94 17.58
CA THR A 616 19.12 -29.60 18.19
C THR A 616 19.14 -28.50 17.13
N GLU A 617 19.86 -28.69 16.02
CA GLU A 617 19.85 -27.77 14.88
C GLU A 617 18.45 -27.66 14.27
N GLU A 618 17.73 -28.77 14.10
CA GLU A 618 16.33 -28.78 13.65
C GLU A 618 15.43 -27.97 14.60
N LYS A 619 15.57 -28.17 15.91
CA LYS A 619 14.81 -27.41 16.92
C LYS A 619 15.15 -25.91 16.88
N HIS A 620 16.41 -25.55 16.73
CA HIS A 620 16.82 -24.14 16.58
C HIS A 620 16.29 -23.54 15.28
N ALA A 621 16.29 -24.29 14.17
CA ALA A 621 15.69 -23.85 12.92
C ALA A 621 14.18 -23.60 13.08
N ARG A 622 13.45 -24.50 13.76
CA ARG A 622 12.04 -24.30 14.09
C ARG A 622 11.81 -23.04 14.92
N ASN A 623 12.58 -22.83 15.98
CA ASN A 623 12.48 -21.62 16.80
C ASN A 623 12.74 -20.34 15.99
N ARG A 624 13.76 -20.31 15.12
CA ARG A 624 14.02 -19.15 14.24
C ARG A 624 12.83 -18.88 13.31
N THR A 625 12.22 -19.93 12.75
CA THR A 625 11.03 -19.75 11.89
C THR A 625 9.82 -19.23 12.66
N GLU A 626 9.68 -19.59 13.93
CA GLU A 626 8.63 -19.10 14.82
C GLU A 626 8.88 -17.64 15.23
N GLU A 627 10.11 -17.28 15.59
CA GLU A 627 10.52 -15.90 15.82
C GLU A 627 10.32 -15.02 14.57
N ASP A 628 10.64 -15.52 13.37
CA ASP A 628 10.37 -14.81 12.12
C ASP A 628 8.86 -14.66 11.87
N ARG A 629 8.01 -15.61 12.31
CA ARG A 629 6.55 -15.46 12.24
C ARG A 629 6.06 -14.37 13.18
N VAL A 630 6.55 -14.34 14.42
CA VAL A 630 6.21 -13.29 15.39
C VAL A 630 6.67 -11.93 14.89
N ARG A 631 7.90 -11.81 14.38
CA ARG A 631 8.40 -10.56 13.78
C ARG A 631 7.54 -10.08 12.61
N ARG A 632 7.10 -10.98 11.72
CA ARG A 632 6.17 -10.61 10.63
C ARG A 632 4.81 -10.15 11.16
N ALA A 633 4.26 -10.81 12.18
CA ALA A 633 2.99 -10.41 12.79
C ALA A 633 3.10 -9.01 13.45
N GLU A 634 4.22 -8.70 14.10
CA GLU A 634 4.50 -7.37 14.63
C GLU A 634 4.69 -6.31 13.53
N GLU A 635 5.35 -6.65 12.42
CA GLU A 635 5.45 -5.75 11.27
C GLU A 635 4.08 -5.50 10.61
N GLU A 636 3.23 -6.52 10.53
CA GLU A 636 1.86 -6.39 10.03
C GLU A 636 1.00 -5.52 10.94
N SER A 637 1.10 -5.66 12.27
CA SER A 637 0.39 -4.78 13.20
C SER A 637 0.88 -3.34 13.10
N ARG A 638 2.19 -3.11 12.98
CA ARG A 638 2.76 -1.77 12.74
C ARG A 638 2.25 -1.18 11.43
N ARG A 639 2.20 -1.96 10.35
CA ARG A 639 1.66 -1.51 9.06
C ARG A 639 0.17 -1.20 9.14
N SER A 640 -0.61 -2.00 9.87
CA SER A 640 -2.03 -1.75 10.13
C SER A 640 -2.22 -0.42 10.86
N ASN A 641 -1.40 -0.15 11.88
CA ASN A 641 -1.46 1.12 12.61
C ASN A 641 -1.11 2.31 11.71
N ILE A 642 -0.02 2.22 10.92
CA ILE A 642 0.35 3.27 9.96
C ILE A 642 -0.77 3.48 8.91
N GLN A 643 -1.45 2.43 8.47
CA GLN A 643 -2.59 2.54 7.57
C GLN A 643 -3.80 3.21 8.24
N ALA A 644 -4.04 2.98 9.53
CA ALA A 644 -5.06 3.68 10.29
C ALA A 644 -4.73 5.18 10.42
N GLU A 645 -3.50 5.51 10.81
CA GLU A 645 -3.01 6.89 10.87
C GLU A 645 -3.14 7.60 9.52
N LEU A 646 -2.82 6.91 8.41
CA LEU A 646 -2.96 7.49 7.07
C LEU A 646 -4.43 7.72 6.69
N ARG A 647 -5.36 6.88 7.15
CA ARG A 647 -6.80 7.13 6.96
C ARG A 647 -7.25 8.36 7.75
N GLU A 648 -6.83 8.48 9.01
CA GLU A 648 -7.13 9.65 9.85
C GLU A 648 -6.60 10.94 9.20
N LEU A 649 -5.35 10.95 8.73
CA LEU A 649 -4.78 12.10 8.00
C LEU A 649 -5.52 12.41 6.69
N MET A 650 -6.04 11.40 6.00
CA MET A 650 -6.85 11.61 4.79
C MET A 650 -8.23 12.15 5.12
N ASP A 651 -8.81 11.76 6.25
CA ASP A 651 -10.08 12.31 6.75
C ASP A 651 -9.92 13.75 7.25
N GLU A 652 -8.83 14.06 7.96
CA GLU A 652 -8.43 15.43 8.29
C GLU A 652 -8.24 16.27 7.02
N ARG A 653 -7.54 15.75 6.01
CA ARG A 653 -7.39 16.43 4.72
C ARG A 653 -8.74 16.67 4.05
N ARG A 654 -9.67 15.70 4.09
CA ARG A 654 -11.03 15.87 3.55
C ARG A 654 -11.80 16.93 4.30
N GLN A 655 -11.64 17.01 5.62
CA GLN A 655 -12.23 18.04 6.45
C GLN A 655 -11.66 19.42 6.08
N VAL A 656 -10.34 19.57 5.96
CA VAL A 656 -9.70 20.82 5.53
C VAL A 656 -10.15 21.22 4.12
N LEU A 657 -10.29 20.27 3.18
CA LEU A 657 -10.81 20.56 1.84
C LEU A 657 -12.28 21.01 1.86
N ARG A 658 -13.10 20.45 2.76
CA ARG A 658 -14.47 20.94 2.99
C ARG A 658 -14.45 22.36 3.54
N GLU A 659 -13.63 22.64 4.55
CA GLU A 659 -13.47 23.97 5.13
C GLU A 659 -12.98 24.99 4.08
N LEU A 660 -12.03 24.62 3.22
CA LEU A 660 -11.59 25.45 2.10
C LEU A 660 -12.69 25.66 1.05
N GLY A 661 -13.53 24.65 0.80
CA GLY A 661 -14.71 24.75 -0.04
C GLY A 661 -15.74 25.73 0.54
N ASP A 662 -16.01 25.65 1.83
CA ASP A 662 -16.91 26.56 2.56
C ASP A 662 -16.36 27.99 2.57
N LEU A 663 -15.05 28.16 2.75
CA LEU A 663 -14.39 29.46 2.60
C LEU A 663 -14.49 29.99 1.17
N GLY A 664 -14.37 29.13 0.16
CA GLY A 664 -14.59 29.48 -1.24
C GLY A 664 -16.02 29.92 -1.51
N ALA A 665 -17.02 29.24 -0.92
CA ALA A 665 -18.42 29.62 -1.02
C ALA A 665 -18.70 30.97 -0.32
N ARG A 666 -18.15 31.17 0.89
CA ARG A 666 -18.23 32.47 1.61
C ARG A 666 -17.58 33.59 0.81
N ARG A 667 -16.43 33.33 0.19
CA ARG A 667 -15.75 34.29 -0.69
C ARG A 667 -16.61 34.61 -1.92
N GLY A 668 -17.18 33.60 -2.58
CA GLY A 668 -18.08 33.82 -3.72
C GLY A 668 -19.32 34.61 -3.35
N HIS A 669 -19.88 34.37 -2.15
CA HIS A 669 -20.98 35.16 -1.63
C HIS A 669 -20.57 36.61 -1.40
N ALA A 670 -19.43 36.85 -0.74
CA ALA A 670 -18.90 38.19 -0.52
C ALA A 670 -18.56 38.92 -1.85
N GLU A 671 -18.00 38.22 -2.84
CA GLU A 671 -17.74 38.78 -4.18
C GLU A 671 -19.05 39.12 -4.91
N ALA A 672 -20.10 38.30 -4.77
CA ALA A 672 -21.42 38.60 -5.32
C ALA A 672 -22.10 39.79 -4.62
N GLU A 673 -21.97 39.89 -3.28
CA GLU A 673 -22.42 41.06 -2.53
C GLU A 673 -21.66 42.32 -2.96
N LEU A 674 -20.33 42.25 -3.11
CA LEU A 674 -19.52 43.35 -3.62
C LEU A 674 -19.92 43.74 -5.03
N ALA A 675 -20.16 42.79 -5.93
CA ALA A 675 -20.67 43.07 -7.27
C ALA A 675 -22.02 43.78 -7.19
N SER A 676 -22.93 43.32 -6.32
CA SER A 676 -24.22 43.98 -6.11
C SER A 676 -24.09 45.40 -5.54
N LEU A 677 -23.10 45.64 -4.67
CA LEU A 677 -22.81 46.96 -4.12
C LEU A 677 -22.19 47.87 -5.17
N VAL A 678 -21.34 47.33 -6.06
CA VAL A 678 -20.83 48.05 -7.22
C VAL A 678 -21.95 48.42 -8.17
N ASP A 679 -22.87 47.49 -8.49
CA ASP A 679 -24.05 47.78 -9.32
C ASP A 679 -24.98 48.81 -8.66
N LYS A 680 -25.15 48.75 -7.34
CA LYS A 680 -25.87 49.80 -6.61
C LYS A 680 -25.13 51.13 -6.68
N ALA A 681 -23.81 51.15 -6.52
CA ALA A 681 -23.00 52.36 -6.60
C ALA A 681 -23.00 52.96 -8.01
N THR A 682 -22.98 52.15 -9.07
CA THR A 682 -23.11 52.62 -10.45
C THR A 682 -24.51 53.14 -10.71
N SER A 683 -25.56 52.45 -10.26
CA SER A 683 -26.95 52.97 -10.37
C SER A 683 -27.14 54.27 -9.60
N LEU A 684 -26.50 54.41 -8.43
CA LEU A 684 -26.49 55.65 -7.66
C LEU A 684 -25.69 56.75 -8.37
N ALA A 685 -24.59 56.41 -9.04
CA ALA A 685 -23.82 57.35 -9.84
C ALA A 685 -24.62 57.83 -11.06
N GLU A 686 -25.30 56.93 -11.77
CA GLU A 686 -26.22 57.25 -12.87
C GLU A 686 -27.38 58.12 -12.37
N ALA A 687 -28.02 57.74 -11.25
CA ALA A 687 -29.06 58.55 -10.62
C ALA A 687 -28.52 59.91 -10.14
N HIS A 688 -27.26 60.00 -9.71
CA HIS A 688 -26.61 61.26 -9.39
C HIS A 688 -26.36 62.11 -10.64
N GLU A 689 -25.95 61.53 -11.75
CA GLU A 689 -25.79 62.24 -13.03
C GLU A 689 -27.16 62.73 -13.55
N GLU A 690 -28.20 61.91 -13.48
CA GLU A 690 -29.57 62.30 -13.79
C GLU A 690 -30.06 63.39 -12.83
N ALA A 691 -29.83 63.27 -11.53
CA ALA A 691 -30.17 64.31 -10.56
C ALA A 691 -29.39 65.61 -10.80
N LEU A 692 -28.13 65.55 -11.24
CA LEU A 692 -27.37 66.73 -11.64
C LEU A 692 -27.94 67.36 -12.91
N ALA A 693 -28.40 66.56 -13.88
CA ALA A 693 -29.10 67.05 -15.06
C ALA A 693 -30.44 67.69 -14.68
N ASP A 694 -31.21 67.06 -13.80
CA ASP A 694 -32.45 67.58 -13.24
C ASP A 694 -32.22 68.83 -12.41
N ILE A 695 -31.13 68.93 -11.65
CA ILE A 695 -30.73 70.15 -10.93
C ILE A 695 -30.39 71.25 -11.93
N GLN A 696 -29.67 70.97 -13.01
CA GLN A 696 -29.41 71.95 -14.06
C GLN A 696 -30.70 72.38 -14.78
N GLU A 697 -31.65 71.48 -14.99
CA GLU A 697 -32.97 71.80 -15.52
C GLU A 697 -33.81 72.57 -14.51
N ALA A 698 -33.77 72.21 -13.23
CA ALA A 698 -34.39 72.92 -12.13
C ALA A 698 -33.73 74.28 -11.90
N GLU A 699 -32.44 74.47 -12.18
CA GLU A 699 -31.76 75.76 -12.18
C GLU A 699 -32.19 76.60 -13.37
N ARG A 700 -32.42 76.00 -14.55
CA ARG A 700 -33.05 76.67 -15.69
C ARG A 700 -34.50 77.03 -15.39
N LEU A 701 -35.24 76.17 -14.68
CA LEU A 701 -36.60 76.42 -14.24
C LEU A 701 -36.64 77.41 -13.08
N ARG A 702 -35.69 77.40 -12.15
CA ARG A 702 -35.51 78.38 -11.07
C ARG A 702 -35.07 79.72 -11.62
N ALA A 703 -34.25 79.77 -12.67
CA ALA A 703 -33.98 81.00 -13.40
C ALA A 703 -35.25 81.54 -14.06
N ARG A 704 -36.12 80.66 -14.59
CA ARG A 704 -37.44 81.02 -15.12
C ARG A 704 -38.49 81.34 -14.05
N LEU A 705 -38.42 80.73 -12.87
CA LEU A 705 -39.34 80.91 -11.74
C LEU A 705 -38.90 82.03 -10.80
N ALA A 706 -37.62 82.39 -10.77
CA ALA A 706 -37.12 83.62 -10.17
C ALA A 706 -37.57 84.86 -10.95
N GLU A 707 -37.96 84.66 -12.22
CA GLU A 707 -38.69 85.65 -13.03
C GLU A 707 -40.22 85.61 -12.78
N GLU A 708 -40.74 84.62 -12.03
CA GLU A 708 -42.15 84.54 -11.62
C GLU A 708 -42.39 85.05 -10.18
N PRO A 709 -43.33 85.99 -9.96
CA PRO A 709 -43.51 86.69 -8.69
C PRO A 709 -44.12 85.84 -7.55
N LEU A 710 -44.37 84.53 -7.76
CA LEU A 710 -44.96 83.64 -6.76
C LEU A 710 -43.90 82.88 -5.94
N ALA A 711 -42.75 82.56 -6.53
CA ALA A 711 -41.65 81.90 -5.83
C ALA A 711 -40.90 82.86 -4.91
N GLN A 712 -40.91 84.16 -5.24
CA GLN A 712 -40.27 85.22 -4.45
C GLN A 712 -41.01 85.53 -3.14
N ALA A 713 -42.30 85.16 -3.01
CA ALA A 713 -43.08 85.37 -1.79
C ALA A 713 -43.00 84.21 -0.78
N LEU A 714 -42.53 83.02 -1.17
CA LEU A 714 -42.37 81.85 -0.28
C LEU A 714 -40.92 81.66 0.22
N LEU A 715 -39.94 82.29 -0.44
CA LEU A 715 -38.52 82.23 -0.06
C LEU A 715 -38.07 83.36 0.88
N ASP A 716 -38.87 84.42 1.04
CA ASP A 716 -38.47 85.61 1.84
C ASP A 716 -38.76 85.48 3.36
N ASP A 717 -39.56 84.52 3.82
CA ASP A 717 -39.85 84.32 5.27
C ASP A 717 -39.09 83.12 5.87
N ASN A 718 -37.77 83.30 6.07
CA ASN A 718 -36.81 82.34 6.65
C ASN A 718 -37.05 81.92 8.13
N ASN A 719 -38.19 82.22 8.75
CA ASN A 719 -38.40 82.03 10.19
C ASN A 719 -38.87 80.63 10.61
N THR A 720 -39.44 79.82 9.72
CA THR A 720 -40.07 78.52 10.10
C THR A 720 -39.09 77.36 10.23
N PHE A 721 -37.92 77.39 9.57
CA PHE A 721 -36.95 76.28 9.56
C PHE A 721 -35.71 76.51 10.44
N GLN A 722 -35.54 77.68 11.07
CA GLN A 722 -34.39 77.96 11.96
C GLN A 722 -34.34 77.06 13.20
N GLY A 723 -35.48 76.53 13.66
CA GLY A 723 -35.57 75.68 14.86
C GLY A 723 -34.87 74.32 14.74
N LEU A 724 -34.65 73.81 13.52
CA LEU A 724 -33.98 72.52 13.28
C LEU A 724 -32.45 72.62 13.37
N GLY A 725 -31.87 73.81 13.20
CA GLY A 725 -30.40 74.00 13.22
C GLY A 725 -29.74 73.48 14.51
N PRO A 726 -30.19 73.91 15.70
CA PRO A 726 -29.63 73.44 16.98
C PRO A 726 -29.81 71.94 17.26
N VAL A 727 -30.81 71.30 16.63
CA VAL A 727 -31.04 69.84 16.73
C VAL A 727 -30.00 69.10 15.89
N LEU A 728 -29.75 69.57 14.66
CA LEU A 728 -28.77 69.00 13.75
C LEU A 728 -27.32 69.16 14.25
N GLU A 729 -26.97 70.32 14.82
CA GLU A 729 -25.64 70.53 15.42
C GLU A 729 -25.38 69.57 16.60
N ARG A 730 -26.41 69.30 17.43
CA ARG A 730 -26.30 68.33 18.53
C ARG A 730 -26.15 66.89 18.02
N LEU A 731 -26.85 66.53 16.94
CA LEU A 731 -26.71 65.23 16.27
C LEU A 731 -25.30 65.03 15.71
N GLU A 732 -24.75 66.04 15.04
CA GLU A 732 -23.39 66.00 14.51
C GLU A 732 -22.34 65.86 15.62
N HIS A 733 -22.55 66.52 16.76
CA HIS A 733 -21.68 66.38 17.91
C HIS A 733 -21.72 64.96 18.52
N ALA A 734 -22.91 64.35 18.64
CA ALA A 734 -23.05 62.97 19.09
C ALA A 734 -22.37 61.97 18.14
N ARG A 735 -22.49 62.21 16.82
CA ARG A 735 -21.79 61.44 15.78
C ARG A 735 -20.26 61.60 15.89
N GLY A 736 -19.78 62.81 16.17
CA GLY A 736 -18.35 63.10 16.37
C GLY A 736 -17.74 62.42 17.60
N LEU A 737 -18.56 62.09 18.61
CA LEU A 737 -18.14 61.31 19.79
C LEU A 737 -18.14 59.79 19.55
N GLY A 738 -18.54 59.33 18.37
CA GLY A 738 -18.52 57.91 17.98
C GLY A 738 -19.71 57.09 18.49
N TYR A 739 -20.80 57.73 18.92
CA TYR A 739 -22.04 57.04 19.27
C TYR A 739 -22.92 56.81 18.03
N SER A 740 -23.67 55.71 18.03
CA SER A 740 -24.65 55.43 16.98
C SER A 740 -25.79 56.45 17.01
N VAL A 741 -26.01 57.16 15.89
CA VAL A 741 -27.08 58.16 15.70
C VAL A 741 -28.21 57.60 14.82
N THR A 742 -28.19 56.31 14.49
CA THR A 742 -29.14 55.65 13.57
C THR A 742 -30.59 55.88 13.95
N MET A 743 -30.96 55.70 15.22
CA MET A 743 -32.33 55.97 15.68
C MET A 743 -32.74 57.44 15.52
N LEU A 744 -31.84 58.38 15.78
CA LEU A 744 -32.14 59.80 15.64
C LEU A 744 -32.20 60.25 14.17
N ASP A 745 -31.34 59.69 13.31
CA ASP A 745 -31.42 59.91 11.86
C ASP A 745 -32.76 59.41 11.30
N ARG A 746 -33.26 58.25 11.76
CA ARG A 746 -34.62 57.78 11.44
C ARG A 746 -35.73 58.66 12.03
N ALA A 747 -35.54 59.21 13.23
CA ALA A 747 -36.49 60.16 13.80
C ALA A 747 -36.57 61.46 12.99
N VAL A 748 -35.44 61.97 12.50
CA VAL A 748 -35.38 63.14 11.60
C VAL A 748 -36.01 62.84 10.24
N GLU A 749 -35.76 61.65 9.68
CA GLU A 749 -36.43 61.22 8.45
C GLU A 749 -37.96 61.14 8.66
N ARG A 750 -38.41 60.59 9.79
CA ARG A 750 -39.83 60.51 10.12
C ARG A 750 -40.44 61.90 10.31
N ALA A 751 -39.72 62.80 10.98
CA ALA A 751 -40.09 64.20 11.14
C ALA A 751 -40.33 64.88 9.79
N LEU A 752 -39.42 64.69 8.83
CA LEU A 752 -39.55 65.24 7.47
C LEU A 752 -40.73 64.62 6.71
N GLN A 753 -40.99 63.31 6.88
CA GLN A 753 -42.16 62.66 6.30
C GLN A 753 -43.48 63.23 6.86
N VAL A 754 -43.56 63.46 8.17
CA VAL A 754 -44.74 64.07 8.81
C VAL A 754 -44.94 65.49 8.30
N ILE A 755 -43.87 66.29 8.19
CA ILE A 755 -43.92 67.64 7.61
C ILE A 755 -44.42 67.58 6.16
N GLN A 756 -43.87 66.70 5.33
CA GLN A 756 -44.31 66.52 3.94
C GLN A 756 -45.77 66.07 3.85
N GLY A 757 -46.20 65.13 4.71
CA GLY A 757 -47.59 64.69 4.79
C GLY A 757 -48.55 65.82 5.14
N THR A 758 -48.12 66.77 5.99
CA THR A 758 -48.94 67.96 6.30
C THR A 758 -49.04 68.91 5.11
N VAL A 759 -47.96 69.11 4.35
CA VAL A 759 -47.96 69.86 3.09
C VAL A 759 -48.90 69.20 2.08
N ASP A 760 -48.78 67.89 1.90
CA ASP A 760 -49.60 67.11 0.97
C ASP A 760 -51.07 67.13 1.38
N HIS A 761 -51.37 67.04 2.68
CA HIS A 761 -52.75 67.15 3.19
C HIS A 761 -53.33 68.54 2.94
N VAL A 762 -52.58 69.62 3.19
CA VAL A 762 -53.01 71.00 2.93
C VAL A 762 -53.22 71.23 1.43
N ALA A 763 -52.35 70.67 0.59
CA ALA A 763 -52.46 70.74 -0.87
C ALA A 763 -53.63 69.89 -1.40
N ALA A 764 -53.86 68.70 -0.82
CA ALA A 764 -54.93 67.78 -1.19
C ALA A 764 -56.31 68.17 -0.67
N THR A 765 -56.41 69.18 0.19
CA THR A 765 -57.68 69.73 0.68
C THR A 765 -58.08 71.05 -0.03
N PRO A 766 -58.32 71.09 -1.37
CA PRO A 766 -58.88 72.26 -2.03
C PRO A 766 -60.42 72.19 -2.01
N ARG A 767 -61.04 72.12 -0.85
CA ARG A 767 -62.51 71.97 -0.68
C ARG A 767 -62.85 72.62 0.66
N HIS A 768 -63.59 73.72 0.75
CA HIS A 768 -64.91 73.96 0.17
C HIS A 768 -65.17 75.48 0.12
N LEU A 769 -65.00 76.09 -1.05
CA LEU A 769 -65.73 77.33 -1.32
C LEU A 769 -66.72 77.12 -2.48
N LEU A 770 -66.36 76.37 -3.53
CA LEU A 770 -67.27 75.97 -4.63
C LEU A 770 -66.84 74.61 -5.23
N SER A 771 -67.79 73.82 -5.75
CA SER A 771 -67.48 72.53 -6.43
C SER A 771 -66.69 72.75 -7.73
N SER A 772 -65.94 71.74 -8.19
CA SER A 772 -65.18 71.81 -9.46
C SER A 772 -66.08 72.20 -10.63
N GLU A 773 -67.30 71.68 -10.67
CA GLU A 773 -68.32 72.05 -11.65
C GLU A 773 -68.66 73.54 -11.57
N VAL A 774 -68.88 74.08 -10.38
CA VAL A 774 -69.19 75.50 -10.19
C VAL A 774 -67.99 76.38 -10.55
N MET A 775 -66.76 75.93 -10.31
CA MET A 775 -65.55 76.64 -10.76
C MET A 775 -65.45 76.67 -12.29
N THR A 776 -65.70 75.54 -12.97
CA THR A 776 -65.72 75.52 -14.45
C THR A 776 -66.84 76.39 -15.03
N LEU A 777 -67.98 76.50 -14.32
CA LEU A 777 -69.09 77.37 -14.69
C LEU A 777 -68.73 78.85 -14.51
N LEU A 778 -68.08 79.21 -13.40
CA LEU A 778 -67.59 80.56 -13.15
C LEU A 778 -66.50 80.98 -14.14
N GLU A 779 -65.60 80.08 -14.53
CA GLU A 779 -64.58 80.35 -15.55
C GLU A 779 -65.18 80.65 -16.91
N ARG A 780 -66.29 79.98 -17.25
CA ARG A 780 -67.04 80.20 -18.49
C ARG A 780 -67.85 81.50 -18.48
N GLN A 781 -68.47 81.84 -17.36
CA GLN A 781 -69.42 82.95 -17.28
C GLN A 781 -68.76 84.27 -16.87
N VAL A 782 -67.87 84.26 -15.87
CA VAL A 782 -67.22 85.45 -15.33
C VAL A 782 -65.77 85.12 -14.94
N PRO A 783 -64.83 85.16 -15.91
CA PRO A 783 -63.45 84.72 -15.69
C PRO A 783 -62.71 85.59 -14.65
N GLN A 784 -63.10 86.85 -14.48
CA GLN A 784 -62.51 87.75 -13.48
C GLN A 784 -62.85 87.32 -12.04
N THR A 785 -64.09 86.88 -11.77
CA THR A 785 -64.46 86.37 -10.44
C THR A 785 -63.91 84.97 -10.20
N ALA A 786 -63.79 84.14 -11.24
CA ALA A 786 -63.09 82.86 -11.13
C ALA A 786 -61.61 83.06 -10.75
N GLY A 787 -60.94 84.05 -11.34
CA GLY A 787 -59.57 84.45 -10.98
C GLY A 787 -59.45 84.92 -9.53
N ALA A 788 -60.39 85.73 -9.04
CA ALA A 788 -60.42 86.17 -7.64
C ALA A 788 -60.70 85.01 -6.66
N VAL A 789 -61.61 84.09 -7.00
CA VAL A 789 -61.93 82.91 -6.18
C VAL A 789 -60.74 81.93 -6.16
N ARG A 790 -60.04 81.73 -7.29
CA ARG A 790 -58.77 80.98 -7.31
C ARG A 790 -57.68 81.69 -6.49
N GLY A 791 -57.61 83.02 -6.55
CA GLY A 791 -56.71 83.84 -5.74
C GLY A 791 -56.97 83.69 -4.24
N LEU A 792 -58.25 83.70 -3.82
CA LEU A 792 -58.66 83.47 -2.42
C LEU A 792 -58.46 82.02 -2.00
N ALA A 793 -58.73 81.03 -2.87
CA ALA A 793 -58.44 79.64 -2.60
C ALA A 793 -56.94 79.42 -2.40
N ARG A 794 -56.10 79.99 -3.29
CA ARG A 794 -54.65 79.97 -3.18
C ARG A 794 -54.15 80.67 -1.93
N TRP A 795 -54.68 81.84 -1.60
CA TRP A 795 -54.37 82.55 -0.36
C TRP A 795 -54.82 81.76 0.88
N SER A 796 -55.97 81.10 0.84
CA SER A 796 -56.45 80.27 1.95
C SER A 796 -55.61 79.00 2.15
N VAL A 797 -55.14 78.39 1.06
CA VAL A 797 -54.21 77.26 1.09
C VAL A 797 -52.86 77.73 1.61
N GLN A 798 -52.37 78.87 1.14
CA GLN A 798 -51.13 79.48 1.63
C GLN A 798 -51.21 79.81 3.13
N GLN A 799 -52.27 80.47 3.60
CA GLN A 799 -52.45 80.80 5.02
C GLN A 799 -52.59 79.54 5.89
N ARG A 800 -53.32 78.52 5.42
CA ARG A 800 -53.42 77.24 6.13
C ARG A 800 -52.09 76.50 6.13
N LEU A 801 -51.33 76.57 5.04
CA LEU A 801 -50.01 75.96 4.95
C LEU A 801 -49.06 76.69 5.91
N GLU A 802 -48.98 78.01 5.88
CA GLU A 802 -48.15 78.79 6.82
C GLU A 802 -48.50 78.49 8.29
N GLN A 803 -49.78 78.40 8.64
CA GLN A 803 -50.20 78.12 10.02
C GLN A 803 -50.01 76.65 10.41
N GLN A 804 -50.52 75.69 9.62
CA GLN A 804 -50.47 74.27 9.95
C GLN A 804 -49.05 73.71 9.81
N LEU A 805 -48.29 74.12 8.79
CA LEU A 805 -46.88 73.74 8.64
C LEU A 805 -46.05 74.36 9.77
N GLY A 806 -46.31 75.62 10.14
CA GLY A 806 -45.63 76.26 11.26
C GLY A 806 -45.88 75.54 12.59
N GLU A 807 -47.12 75.13 12.86
CA GLU A 807 -47.49 74.37 14.06
C GLU A 807 -46.87 72.95 14.05
N THR A 808 -46.94 72.23 12.92
CA THR A 808 -46.40 70.87 12.82
C THR A 808 -44.88 70.85 12.91
N VAL A 809 -44.18 71.77 12.24
CA VAL A 809 -42.72 71.90 12.33
C VAL A 809 -42.31 72.21 13.76
N ASN A 810 -43.00 73.12 14.45
CA ASN A 810 -42.68 73.43 15.85
C ASN A 810 -42.84 72.22 16.78
N HIS A 811 -43.92 71.45 16.63
CA HIS A 811 -44.14 70.26 17.46
C HIS A 811 -43.14 69.14 17.15
N VAL A 812 -42.80 68.96 15.87
CA VAL A 812 -41.77 68.02 15.44
C VAL A 812 -40.38 68.41 15.96
N VAL A 813 -40.03 69.70 15.96
CA VAL A 813 -38.78 70.18 16.56
C VAL A 813 -38.73 69.85 18.04
N VAL A 814 -39.82 70.13 18.78
CA VAL A 814 -39.91 69.81 20.21
C VAL A 814 -39.78 68.30 20.46
N ASP A 815 -40.41 67.46 19.63
CA ASP A 815 -40.26 66.00 19.75
C ASP A 815 -38.81 65.55 19.55
N LEU A 816 -38.13 66.07 18.53
CA LEU A 816 -36.72 65.75 18.28
C LEU A 816 -35.80 66.26 19.40
N GLU A 817 -36.12 67.39 20.03
CA GLU A 817 -35.38 67.88 21.20
C GLU A 817 -35.54 66.96 22.40
N HIS A 818 -36.75 66.49 22.70
CA HIS A 818 -36.98 65.55 23.80
C HIS A 818 -36.32 64.18 23.54
N LEU A 819 -36.35 63.70 22.29
CA LEU A 819 -35.63 62.49 21.89
C LEU A 819 -34.12 62.64 22.06
N LEU A 820 -33.56 63.80 21.70
CA LEU A 820 -32.15 64.12 21.92
C LEU A 820 -31.79 64.20 23.41
N GLU A 821 -32.66 64.75 24.26
CA GLU A 821 -32.42 64.77 25.71
C GLU A 821 -32.39 63.37 26.32
N ASP A 822 -33.32 62.50 25.94
CA ASP A 822 -33.33 61.09 26.37
C ASP A 822 -32.09 60.34 25.84
N PHE A 823 -31.66 60.66 24.62
CA PHE A 823 -30.45 60.13 24.03
C PHE A 823 -29.18 60.57 24.76
N ASP A 824 -29.04 61.85 25.11
CA ASP A 824 -27.92 62.35 25.90
C ASP A 824 -27.89 61.71 27.31
N ARG A 825 -29.05 61.53 27.93
CA ARG A 825 -29.18 60.78 29.19
C ARG A 825 -28.72 59.34 29.02
N SER A 826 -29.09 58.67 27.93
CA SER A 826 -28.63 57.32 27.63
C SER A 826 -27.11 57.23 27.47
N ILE A 827 -26.47 58.21 26.82
CA ILE A 827 -25.00 58.29 26.70
C ILE A 827 -24.33 58.36 28.08
N THR A 828 -24.87 59.18 28.99
CA THR A 828 -24.32 59.28 30.35
C THR A 828 -24.46 57.97 31.13
N MET A 829 -25.55 57.24 30.95
CA MET A 829 -25.77 55.93 31.57
C MET A 829 -24.91 54.83 30.96
N LEU A 830 -24.70 54.83 29.63
CA LEU A 830 -23.79 53.91 28.96
C LEU A 830 -22.35 54.04 29.47
N ARG A 831 -21.88 55.27 29.69
CA ARG A 831 -20.55 55.49 30.28
C ARG A 831 -20.45 54.89 31.68
N ARG A 832 -21.54 54.97 32.47
CA ARG A 832 -21.59 54.33 33.79
C ARG A 832 -21.57 52.81 33.68
N ILE A 833 -22.40 52.22 32.81
CA ILE A 833 -22.46 50.77 32.57
C ILE A 833 -21.11 50.23 32.07
N ARG A 834 -20.46 50.96 31.16
CA ARG A 834 -19.11 50.61 30.69
C ARG A 834 -18.10 50.53 31.83
N ASN A 835 -18.10 51.53 32.73
CA ASN A 835 -17.22 51.50 33.90
C ASN A 835 -17.53 50.30 34.82
N VAL A 836 -18.80 49.91 34.94
CA VAL A 836 -19.22 48.73 35.71
C VAL A 836 -18.74 47.43 35.05
N LEU A 837 -18.89 47.29 33.73
CA LEU A 837 -18.39 46.13 32.99
C LEU A 837 -16.87 45.97 33.10
N GLU A 838 -16.11 47.07 32.96
CA GLU A 838 -14.66 47.06 33.15
C GLU A 838 -14.26 46.69 34.60
N GLN A 839 -15.10 47.00 35.59
CA GLN A 839 -14.89 46.56 36.98
C GLN A 839 -15.22 45.07 37.17
N VAL A 840 -16.30 44.59 36.58
CA VAL A 840 -16.73 43.18 36.64
C VAL A 840 -15.75 42.25 35.91
N GLU A 841 -15.14 42.70 34.80
CA GLU A 841 -14.06 41.96 34.13
C GLU A 841 -12.86 41.74 35.05
N ARG A 842 -12.47 42.76 35.82
CA ARG A 842 -11.36 42.67 36.78
C ARG A 842 -11.66 41.72 37.94
N LEU A 843 -12.93 41.44 38.20
CA LEU A 843 -13.39 40.51 39.23
C LEU A 843 -13.50 39.07 38.72
N GLY A 844 -13.16 38.79 37.45
CA GLY A 844 -13.05 37.43 36.92
C GLY A 844 -14.25 36.95 36.10
N ALA A 845 -15.20 37.83 35.76
CA ALA A 845 -16.31 37.49 34.88
C ALA A 845 -15.83 37.06 33.47
N PRO A 846 -16.58 36.20 32.76
CA PRO A 846 -16.20 35.71 31.44
C PRO A 846 -15.90 36.85 30.46
N SER A 847 -14.62 36.99 30.10
CA SER A 847 -14.12 38.12 29.31
C SER A 847 -14.74 38.21 27.92
N HIS A 848 -15.18 37.09 27.34
CA HIS A 848 -15.87 37.09 26.05
C HIS A 848 -17.26 37.75 26.12
N GLU A 849 -18.06 37.47 27.15
CA GLU A 849 -19.36 38.11 27.36
C GLU A 849 -19.20 39.59 27.71
N VAL A 850 -18.21 39.93 28.56
CA VAL A 850 -17.92 41.32 28.92
C VAL A 850 -17.45 42.13 27.71
N HIS A 851 -16.54 41.60 26.89
CA HIS A 851 -16.09 42.27 25.66
C HIS A 851 -17.22 42.42 24.64
N ALA A 852 -18.13 41.45 24.53
CA ALA A 852 -19.30 41.56 23.66
C ALA A 852 -20.24 42.70 24.10
N LEU A 853 -20.47 42.88 25.41
CA LEU A 853 -21.26 43.99 25.93
C LEU A 853 -20.53 45.34 25.82
N LEU A 854 -19.21 45.37 26.05
CA LEU A 854 -18.39 46.58 25.90
C LEU A 854 -18.34 47.08 24.45
N ALA A 855 -18.26 46.17 23.47
CA ALA A 855 -18.30 46.53 22.05
C ALA A 855 -19.62 47.22 21.67
N ASN A 856 -20.72 46.83 22.32
CA ASN A 856 -22.05 47.38 22.08
C ASN A 856 -22.33 48.68 22.87
N CYS A 857 -21.46 49.12 23.79
CA CYS A 857 -21.62 50.36 24.57
C CYS A 857 -21.47 51.66 23.76
N GLN A 858 -21.24 51.57 22.44
CA GLN A 858 -21.27 52.70 21.50
C GLN A 858 -22.67 52.95 20.93
N ARG A 859 -23.63 52.06 21.22
CA ARG A 859 -25.02 52.15 20.74
C ARG A 859 -25.97 52.56 21.87
N PRO A 860 -26.32 53.85 21.99
CA PRO A 860 -27.29 54.33 22.99
C PRO A 860 -28.63 53.61 22.91
N GLU A 861 -29.09 53.24 21.72
CA GLU A 861 -30.33 52.50 21.50
C GLU A 861 -30.34 51.06 22.06
N ALA A 862 -29.18 50.51 22.43
CA ALA A 862 -29.05 49.20 23.08
C ALA A 862 -28.94 49.30 24.62
N LEU A 863 -29.06 50.49 25.21
CA LEU A 863 -28.92 50.69 26.66
C LEU A 863 -29.79 49.73 27.51
N PRO A 864 -31.08 49.46 27.20
CA PRO A 864 -31.90 48.55 28.01
C PRO A 864 -31.40 47.10 27.97
N SER A 865 -30.97 46.60 26.80
CA SER A 865 -30.46 45.24 26.66
C SER A 865 -29.07 45.10 27.30
N LEU A 866 -28.22 46.14 27.18
CA LEU A 866 -26.95 46.22 27.88
C LEU A 866 -27.14 46.22 29.40
N ALA A 867 -28.06 47.02 29.92
CA ALA A 867 -28.38 47.04 31.36
C ALA A 867 -28.79 45.64 31.84
N LEU A 868 -29.69 44.96 31.14
CA LEU A 868 -30.12 43.59 31.51
C LEU A 868 -28.98 42.57 31.45
N GLY A 869 -28.14 42.63 30.40
CA GLY A 869 -26.94 41.79 30.29
C GLY A 869 -25.95 42.04 31.42
N THR A 870 -25.70 43.31 31.77
CA THR A 870 -24.81 43.69 32.87
C THR A 870 -25.33 43.25 34.23
N ARG A 871 -26.65 43.37 34.48
CA ARG A 871 -27.29 42.85 35.70
C ARG A 871 -27.07 41.35 35.84
N LYS A 872 -27.29 40.59 34.76
CA LYS A 872 -27.11 39.14 34.75
C LYS A 872 -25.66 38.74 35.04
N LEU A 873 -24.69 39.43 34.43
CA LEU A 873 -23.27 39.19 34.70
C LEU A 873 -22.88 39.49 36.15
N ILE A 874 -23.38 40.60 36.71
CA ILE A 874 -23.12 40.94 38.11
C ILE A 874 -23.75 39.89 39.02
N GLN A 875 -24.95 39.39 38.70
CA GLN A 875 -25.62 38.35 39.47
C GLN A 875 -24.85 37.02 39.46
N VAL A 876 -24.38 36.57 38.29
CA VAL A 876 -23.54 35.36 38.19
C VAL A 876 -22.24 35.52 38.98
N ALA A 877 -21.58 36.68 38.87
CA ALA A 877 -20.37 36.95 39.65
C ALA A 877 -20.64 36.98 41.16
N LEU A 878 -21.80 37.49 41.59
CA LEU A 878 -22.23 37.49 42.98
C LEU A 878 -22.47 36.06 43.49
N ASP A 879 -23.16 35.23 42.70
CA ASP A 879 -23.43 33.82 43.03
C ASP A 879 -22.13 33.02 43.15
N ASP A 880 -21.17 33.24 42.24
CA ASP A 880 -19.84 32.64 42.28
C ASP A 880 -19.04 33.10 43.51
N ILE A 881 -19.08 34.39 43.83
CA ILE A 881 -18.41 34.94 45.02
C ILE A 881 -19.01 34.36 46.30
N TYR A 882 -20.34 34.20 46.38
CA TYR A 882 -20.97 33.57 47.55
C TYR A 882 -20.62 32.09 47.66
N LEU A 883 -20.55 31.36 46.54
CA LEU A 883 -20.11 29.97 46.52
C LEU A 883 -18.64 29.84 46.96
N GLU A 884 -17.75 30.74 46.54
CA GLU A 884 -16.35 30.77 46.94
C GLU A 884 -16.16 31.21 48.40
N ALA A 885 -16.95 32.16 48.89
CA ALA A 885 -16.89 32.62 50.27
C ALA A 885 -17.29 31.53 51.27
N ASP A 886 -18.27 30.68 50.93
CA ASP A 886 -18.69 29.53 51.75
C ASP A 886 -17.61 28.42 51.84
N GLN A 887 -16.65 28.39 50.90
CA GLN A 887 -15.59 27.39 50.85
C GLN A 887 -14.28 27.82 51.53
N ARG A 888 -14.10 29.10 51.87
CA ARG A 888 -12.83 29.66 52.39
C ARG A 888 -12.86 29.99 53.89
N ASP A 889 -11.67 30.10 54.48
CA ASP A 889 -11.49 30.47 55.89
C ASP A 889 -11.89 31.94 56.15
N ALA A 890 -12.41 32.21 57.36
CA ALA A 890 -13.11 33.45 57.73
C ALA A 890 -12.35 34.78 57.45
N GLY A 891 -11.03 34.77 57.26
CA GLY A 891 -10.24 35.97 56.94
C GLY A 891 -10.26 36.34 55.45
N GLU A 892 -10.29 35.36 54.54
CA GLU A 892 -10.36 35.59 53.09
C GLU A 892 -11.79 35.84 52.63
N ALA A 893 -12.78 35.25 53.32
CA ALA A 893 -14.19 35.51 53.09
C ALA A 893 -14.57 36.99 53.31
N ILE A 894 -13.91 37.70 54.23
CA ILE A 894 -14.17 39.13 54.50
C ILE A 894 -13.81 40.01 53.30
N GLY A 895 -12.72 39.70 52.58
CA GLY A 895 -12.34 40.44 51.37
C GLY A 895 -13.32 40.22 50.21
N LEU A 896 -13.89 39.02 50.13
CA LEU A 896 -14.94 38.68 49.17
C LEU A 896 -16.29 39.33 49.53
N GLU A 897 -16.61 39.45 50.82
CA GLU A 897 -17.82 40.12 51.31
C GLU A 897 -17.82 41.62 50.96
N GLU A 898 -16.66 42.31 51.07
CA GLU A 898 -16.54 43.71 50.64
C GLU A 898 -16.78 43.87 49.13
N THR A 899 -16.27 42.94 48.31
CA THR A 899 -16.53 42.95 46.85
C THR A 899 -17.98 42.62 46.50
N ALA A 900 -18.60 41.66 47.20
CA ALA A 900 -20.01 41.32 47.02
C ALA A 900 -20.90 42.52 47.33
N ARG A 901 -20.61 43.26 48.42
CA ARG A 901 -21.36 44.48 48.79
C ARG A 901 -21.29 45.58 47.74
N VAL A 902 -20.13 45.76 47.08
CA VAL A 902 -19.98 46.72 45.98
C VAL A 902 -20.82 46.28 44.76
N LEU A 903 -20.82 44.99 44.43
CA LEU A 903 -21.62 44.44 43.34
C LEU A 903 -23.14 44.53 43.62
N GLU A 904 -23.57 44.29 44.86
CA GLU A 904 -24.97 44.52 45.28
C GLU A 904 -25.36 45.99 45.18
N GLU A 905 -24.49 46.92 45.60
CA GLU A 905 -24.73 48.35 45.45
C GLU A 905 -24.87 48.73 43.96
N LEU A 906 -24.05 48.15 43.09
CA LEU A 906 -24.13 48.37 41.64
C LEU A 906 -25.44 47.81 41.04
N ILE A 907 -25.92 46.63 41.48
CA ILE A 907 -27.23 46.12 41.08
C ILE A 907 -28.34 47.07 41.54
N THR A 908 -28.31 47.54 42.79
CA THR A 908 -29.36 48.46 43.28
C THR A 908 -29.36 49.79 42.53
N GLN A 909 -28.19 50.30 42.12
CA GLN A 909 -28.06 51.51 41.30
C GLN A 909 -28.56 51.28 39.87
N LEU A 910 -28.32 50.10 39.30
CA LEU A 910 -28.81 49.72 37.98
C LEU A 910 -30.33 49.50 38.00
N ASP A 911 -30.89 48.89 39.04
CA ASP A 911 -32.33 48.68 39.20
C ASP A 911 -33.07 50.00 39.47
N ALA A 912 -32.47 50.92 40.23
CA ALA A 912 -33.00 52.27 40.42
C ALA A 912 -33.08 53.09 39.11
N SER A 913 -32.36 52.70 38.05
CA SER A 913 -32.46 53.33 36.74
C SER A 913 -33.74 52.98 35.97
N GLY A 914 -34.48 51.95 36.41
CA GLY A 914 -35.72 51.51 35.78
C GLY A 914 -35.56 50.84 34.41
N LEU A 915 -34.33 50.50 34.01
CA LEU A 915 -34.00 49.88 32.72
C LEU A 915 -33.99 48.34 32.78
N THR A 916 -33.90 47.76 33.97
CA THR A 916 -33.76 46.31 34.20
C THR A 916 -35.07 45.60 34.55
N ASP A 917 -36.09 46.35 34.99
CA ASP A 917 -37.40 45.82 35.40
C ASP A 917 -38.49 46.18 34.38
N GLY A 918 -38.71 45.28 33.42
CA GLY A 918 -39.81 45.37 32.44
C GLY A 918 -39.50 46.22 31.20
N ARG A 919 -40.57 46.70 30.53
CA ARG A 919 -40.42 47.49 29.29
C ARG A 919 -39.87 48.89 29.61
N PRO A 920 -38.76 49.33 29.00
CA PRO A 920 -38.19 50.64 29.25
C PRO A 920 -39.19 51.73 28.83
N ARG A 921 -39.30 52.79 29.64
CA ARG A 921 -40.23 53.91 29.43
C ARG A 921 -39.44 55.17 29.04
N GLY A 922 -39.93 55.92 28.07
CA GLY A 922 -39.28 57.14 27.57
C GLY A 922 -39.64 57.39 26.11
N MET A 923 -39.54 58.64 25.65
CA MET A 923 -39.96 59.02 24.30
C MET A 923 -39.07 58.33 23.25
N MET A 924 -37.79 58.15 23.58
CA MET A 924 -36.82 57.38 22.79
C MET A 924 -37.20 55.91 22.63
N TRP A 925 -37.60 55.25 23.73
CA TRP A 925 -37.94 53.82 23.71
C TRP A 925 -39.30 53.53 23.11
N ASP A 926 -40.24 54.46 23.25
CA ASP A 926 -41.50 54.36 22.57
C ASP A 926 -41.32 54.56 21.06
N PHE A 927 -40.49 55.51 20.62
CA PHE A 927 -40.14 55.71 19.20
C PHE A 927 -39.41 54.49 18.60
N GLN A 928 -38.45 53.89 19.33
CA GLN A 928 -37.78 52.67 18.88
C GLN A 928 -38.76 51.51 18.62
N ARG A 929 -39.87 51.46 19.37
CA ARG A 929 -40.84 50.35 19.30
C ARG A 929 -41.85 50.48 18.17
N ASP A 930 -42.37 51.70 17.95
CA ASP A 930 -43.45 51.91 16.98
C ASP A 930 -43.06 52.80 15.79
N GLY A 931 -41.88 53.43 15.82
CA GLY A 931 -41.39 54.33 14.79
C GLY A 931 -42.19 55.63 14.65
N LEU A 932 -43.07 55.95 15.61
CA LEU A 932 -43.94 57.11 15.58
C LEU A 932 -43.42 58.20 16.51
N LEU A 933 -43.36 59.43 15.99
CA LEU A 933 -43.06 60.59 16.82
C LEU A 933 -44.20 60.86 17.83
N PRO A 934 -43.89 61.40 19.01
CA PRO A 934 -44.89 61.73 20.03
C PRO A 934 -46.07 62.56 19.52
N PHE A 935 -45.79 63.63 18.77
CA PHE A 935 -46.80 64.45 18.11
C PHE A 935 -47.67 63.63 17.17
N GLU A 936 -47.09 62.75 16.36
CA GLU A 936 -47.83 61.87 15.46
C GLU A 936 -48.71 60.87 16.23
N ARG A 937 -48.23 60.37 17.37
CA ARG A 937 -48.95 59.41 18.21
C ARG A 937 -50.16 60.04 18.90
N GLU A 938 -50.06 61.29 19.33
CA GLU A 938 -51.08 61.96 20.15
C GLU A 938 -52.03 62.86 19.37
N SER A 939 -51.54 63.56 18.35
CA SER A 939 -52.30 64.62 17.67
C SER A 939 -52.88 64.23 16.31
N ILE A 940 -52.26 63.29 15.59
CA ILE A 940 -52.69 62.86 14.26
C ILE A 940 -53.58 61.61 14.41
N PRO A 941 -54.84 61.61 13.94
CA PRO A 941 -55.70 60.43 13.96
C PRO A 941 -55.09 59.27 13.16
N ALA A 942 -55.25 58.03 13.63
CA ALA A 942 -54.60 56.85 13.03
C ALA A 942 -54.86 56.66 11.52
N GLU A 943 -56.02 57.09 11.02
CA GLU A 943 -56.39 57.01 9.60
C GLU A 943 -55.62 57.98 8.69
N GLN A 944 -55.03 59.04 9.26
CA GLN A 944 -54.29 60.08 8.54
C GLN A 944 -52.77 59.96 8.72
N ARG A 945 -52.31 58.95 9.47
CA ARG A 945 -50.88 58.70 9.69
C ARG A 945 -50.27 58.06 8.46
N ILE A 946 -49.04 58.46 8.16
CA ILE A 946 -48.25 57.79 7.13
C ILE A 946 -47.88 56.41 7.69
N PRO A 947 -48.00 55.30 6.95
CA PRO A 947 -47.58 54.00 7.46
C PRO A 947 -46.09 54.02 7.79
N VAL A 948 -45.71 53.41 8.92
CA VAL A 948 -44.30 53.24 9.29
C VAL A 948 -43.73 52.10 8.46
N ASN A 949 -42.57 52.34 7.84
CA ASN A 949 -41.92 51.34 6.99
C ASN A 949 -41.30 50.22 7.85
N GLU A 950 -41.57 48.96 7.52
CA GLU A 950 -41.05 47.80 8.26
C GLU A 950 -39.52 47.76 8.25
N ALA A 951 -38.88 48.23 7.18
CA ALA A 951 -37.42 48.36 7.11
C ALA A 951 -36.86 49.35 8.14
N MET A 952 -37.61 50.42 8.46
CA MET A 952 -37.21 51.39 9.49
C MET A 952 -37.28 50.77 10.88
N LEU A 953 -38.28 49.93 11.16
CA LEU A 953 -38.40 49.23 12.44
C LEU A 953 -37.28 48.21 12.64
N ASN A 954 -36.88 47.49 11.58
CA ASN A 954 -35.76 46.55 11.65
C ASN A 954 -34.43 47.26 11.96
N ASP A 955 -34.18 48.43 11.37
CA ASP A 955 -32.98 49.24 11.66
C ASP A 955 -32.96 49.79 13.09
N LEU A 956 -34.14 49.91 13.73
CA LEU A 956 -34.30 50.38 15.10
C LEU A 956 -34.14 49.26 16.14
N GLU A 957 -34.20 47.98 15.74
CA GLU A 957 -34.06 46.85 16.67
C GLU A 957 -32.60 46.71 17.15
N PRO A 958 -32.36 46.59 18.47
CA PRO A 958 -31.02 46.46 19.00
C PRO A 958 -30.51 45.03 18.77
N HIS A 959 -29.87 44.78 17.63
CA HIS A 959 -29.14 43.52 17.41
C HIS A 959 -27.86 43.53 18.25
N LEU A 960 -27.86 42.81 19.38
CA LEU A 960 -26.61 42.40 20.04
C LEU A 960 -25.92 41.41 19.10
N VAL A 961 -24.88 41.88 18.41
CA VAL A 961 -24.08 41.03 17.54
C VAL A 961 -23.48 39.92 18.43
N GLN A 962 -23.94 38.68 18.19
CA GLN A 962 -23.63 37.44 18.95
C GLN A 962 -24.39 37.25 20.28
N ALA A 963 -25.71 37.38 20.26
CA ALA A 963 -26.52 36.40 21.00
C ALA A 963 -26.68 35.18 20.09
N GLU A 964 -25.98 34.08 20.38
CA GLU A 964 -26.46 32.75 19.98
C GLU A 964 -27.94 32.68 20.31
N GLU A 965 -28.72 31.98 19.48
CA GLU A 965 -30.13 31.70 19.70
C GLU A 965 -30.33 30.95 21.04
N VAL A 966 -30.28 31.68 22.14
CA VAL A 966 -30.99 31.33 23.35
C VAL A 966 -32.42 31.61 22.98
N SER A 967 -33.12 30.53 22.61
CA SER A 967 -34.56 30.46 22.52
C SER A 967 -35.16 31.31 23.64
N VAL A 968 -35.61 32.51 23.29
CA VAL A 968 -36.56 33.23 24.11
C VAL A 968 -37.78 32.33 24.08
N VAL A 969 -37.95 31.54 25.14
CA VAL A 969 -39.23 30.94 25.48
C VAL A 969 -40.21 32.09 25.40
N LYS A 970 -41.02 32.12 24.33
CA LYS A 970 -42.26 32.88 24.33
C LYS A 970 -42.93 32.48 25.63
N THR A 971 -43.06 33.41 26.55
CA THR A 971 -43.95 33.29 27.69
C THR A 971 -45.36 33.22 27.15
N ALA A 972 -45.73 32.06 26.60
CA ALA A 972 -47.09 31.59 26.67
C ALA A 972 -47.40 31.55 28.15
N THR A 973 -48.37 32.36 28.57
CA THR A 973 -48.97 32.28 29.88
C THR A 973 -49.59 30.89 30.01
N GLU A 974 -48.81 29.92 30.47
CA GLU A 974 -49.36 28.68 30.99
C GLU A 974 -50.05 29.03 32.31
N SER A 975 -51.33 28.71 32.39
CA SER A 975 -52.09 28.79 33.63
C SER A 975 -51.49 27.80 34.61
N VAL A 976 -50.71 28.32 35.55
CA VAL A 976 -50.25 27.61 36.73
C VAL A 976 -51.43 27.50 37.68
N ASP A 977 -51.81 26.29 38.09
CA ASP A 977 -52.77 26.11 39.18
C ASP A 977 -52.11 26.56 40.51
N ASP A 978 -52.89 26.98 41.51
CA ASP A 978 -52.46 27.67 42.76
C ASP A 978 -51.35 26.99 43.61
N GLU A 979 -50.82 25.83 43.18
CA GLU A 979 -49.73 25.09 43.82
C GLU A 979 -48.48 24.85 42.92
N GLY A 980 -48.40 25.40 41.71
CA GLY A 980 -47.10 25.59 41.01
C GLY A 980 -46.57 24.48 40.09
N TRP A 981 -47.39 23.52 39.62
CA TRP A 981 -46.92 22.43 38.73
C TRP A 981 -47.57 22.47 37.34
N SER A 982 -46.81 22.12 36.27
CA SER A 982 -47.33 21.93 34.91
C SER A 982 -47.17 20.47 34.43
N PRO A 983 -48.12 19.93 33.60
CA PRO A 983 -48.07 18.55 33.14
C PRO A 983 -47.30 18.39 31.81
N LEU A 984 -46.46 17.35 31.71
CA LEU A 984 -45.70 16.99 30.50
C LEU A 984 -46.61 16.37 29.41
N PRO A 985 -46.36 16.63 28.10
CA PRO A 985 -47.15 16.07 27.02
C PRO A 985 -46.83 14.59 26.76
N PRO A 986 -47.82 13.77 26.34
CA PRO A 986 -47.63 12.34 26.11
C PRO A 986 -47.03 12.04 24.71
N PRO A 987 -46.28 10.94 24.56
CA PRO A 987 -45.65 10.56 23.30
C PRO A 987 -46.67 9.96 22.33
N THR A 988 -46.52 10.27 21.04
CA THR A 988 -47.35 9.73 19.96
C THR A 988 -46.62 8.59 19.24
N ASP A 989 -47.22 7.40 19.27
CA ASP A 989 -46.76 6.20 18.57
C ASP A 989 -47.64 5.87 17.36
N GLY A 990 -46.98 5.38 16.30
CA GLY A 990 -47.50 4.37 15.37
C GLY A 990 -47.23 4.64 13.89
N GLU A 991 -46.82 3.72 13.01
CA GLU A 991 -46.42 2.28 12.98
C GLU A 991 -45.75 2.14 11.57
N ASP A 992 -44.58 1.54 11.30
CA ASP A 992 -44.18 0.13 11.22
C ASP A 992 -42.69 0.10 10.73
N GLY A 993 -41.78 -0.77 11.16
CA GLY A 993 -41.93 -1.95 11.99
C GLY A 993 -40.63 -2.56 12.52
N ALA A 994 -40.83 -3.39 13.55
CA ALA A 994 -40.19 -4.69 13.82
C ALA A 994 -38.68 -4.75 14.15
N GLN A 995 -38.32 -4.66 15.44
CA GLN A 995 -38.24 -5.79 16.41
C GLN A 995 -37.52 -5.38 17.71
N SER A 996 -38.16 -5.73 18.83
CA SER A 996 -37.86 -5.40 20.23
C SER A 996 -36.52 -5.87 20.79
N GLU A 997 -35.94 -4.97 21.59
CA GLU A 997 -35.58 -5.10 23.01
C GLU A 997 -35.49 -6.48 23.69
N ALA A 998 -34.31 -6.69 24.28
CA ALA A 998 -34.03 -7.08 25.67
C ALA A 998 -34.86 -8.18 26.37
N SER A 999 -34.14 -9.23 26.76
CA SER A 999 -34.30 -9.82 28.10
C SER A 999 -33.11 -10.73 28.45
N THR A 1000 -32.27 -10.31 29.40
CA THR A 1000 -31.59 -11.24 30.32
C THR A 1000 -31.25 -10.53 31.63
N ALA A 1001 -32.09 -10.83 32.62
CA ALA A 1001 -31.78 -11.18 34.00
C ALA A 1001 -30.69 -10.38 34.77
N PHE A 1002 -31.20 -9.68 35.79
CA PHE A 1002 -30.58 -9.47 37.10
C PHE A 1002 -29.62 -10.61 37.50
N SER A 1003 -28.37 -10.27 37.75
CA SER A 1003 -27.44 -11.07 38.56
C SER A 1003 -27.12 -10.25 39.82
N PRO A 1004 -27.15 -10.83 41.03
CA PRO A 1004 -26.93 -10.08 42.26
C PRO A 1004 -25.48 -9.63 42.33
N ALA A 1005 -25.27 -8.36 42.68
CA ALA A 1005 -23.97 -7.83 43.03
C ALA A 1005 -23.38 -8.64 44.19
N SER A 1006 -22.41 -9.51 43.88
CA SER A 1006 -21.40 -9.90 44.84
C SER A 1006 -20.51 -8.69 45.06
N SER A 1007 -20.42 -8.23 46.30
CA SER A 1007 -19.42 -7.27 46.75
C SER A 1007 -18.03 -7.79 46.39
N SER A 1008 -17.48 -7.34 45.26
CA SER A 1008 -16.05 -7.38 45.01
C SER A 1008 -15.43 -6.22 45.77
N ASP A 1009 -14.58 -6.55 46.73
CA ASP A 1009 -13.89 -5.58 47.57
C ASP A 1009 -13.10 -4.61 46.68
N LEU A 1010 -13.41 -3.31 46.79
CA LEU A 1010 -12.79 -2.21 46.04
C LEU A 1010 -11.25 -2.16 46.18
N ASP A 1011 -10.71 -2.88 47.17
CA ASP A 1011 -9.28 -3.04 47.39
C ASP A 1011 -8.61 -3.92 46.33
N ASP A 1012 -9.32 -4.89 45.74
CA ASP A 1012 -8.77 -5.76 44.68
C ASP A 1012 -8.70 -5.05 43.33
N GLU A 1013 -9.66 -4.16 43.03
CA GLU A 1013 -9.63 -3.31 41.83
C GLU A 1013 -8.52 -2.25 41.95
N ARG A 1014 -8.32 -1.68 43.14
CA ARG A 1014 -7.16 -0.81 43.40
C ARG A 1014 -5.84 -1.55 43.28
N ALA A 1015 -5.73 -2.77 43.80
CA ALA A 1015 -4.50 -3.56 43.67
C ALA A 1015 -4.16 -3.91 42.21
N GLN A 1016 -5.18 -4.15 41.37
CA GLN A 1016 -4.99 -4.38 39.93
C GLN A 1016 -4.55 -3.09 39.21
N LEU A 1017 -5.16 -1.95 39.55
CA LEU A 1017 -4.77 -0.65 38.97
C LEU A 1017 -3.37 -0.20 39.43
N GLU A 1018 -2.99 -0.46 40.69
CA GLU A 1018 -1.63 -0.21 41.18
C GLU A 1018 -0.60 -1.15 40.52
N ALA A 1019 -0.96 -2.40 40.23
CA ALA A 1019 -0.09 -3.32 39.49
C ALA A 1019 0.08 -2.91 38.03
N GLU A 1020 -0.97 -2.39 37.37
CA GLU A 1020 -0.87 -1.83 36.03
C GLU A 1020 -0.09 -0.51 35.99
N LEU A 1021 -0.24 0.36 36.99
CA LEU A 1021 0.57 1.58 37.12
C LEU A 1021 2.04 1.26 37.37
N ALA A 1022 2.35 0.28 38.23
CA ALA A 1022 3.73 -0.18 38.47
C ALA A 1022 4.37 -0.77 37.19
N ARG A 1023 3.57 -1.43 36.35
CA ARG A 1023 4.02 -1.92 35.04
C ARG A 1023 4.28 -0.76 34.06
N LEU A 1024 3.42 0.25 34.03
CA LEU A 1024 3.60 1.44 33.19
C LEU A 1024 4.79 2.30 33.64
N ASP A 1025 5.07 2.38 34.94
CA ASP A 1025 6.26 3.06 35.46
C ASP A 1025 7.55 2.26 35.20
N ALA A 1026 7.50 0.92 35.24
CA ALA A 1026 8.61 0.07 34.78
C ALA A 1026 8.90 0.28 33.28
N GLU A 1027 7.87 0.39 32.44
CA GLU A 1027 8.03 0.71 31.01
C GLU A 1027 8.55 2.13 30.76
N ARG A 1028 8.18 3.11 31.60
CA ARG A 1028 8.73 4.48 31.54
C ARG A 1028 10.17 4.58 31.99
N THR A 1029 10.59 3.85 33.02
CA THR A 1029 11.98 3.84 33.49
C THR A 1029 12.94 3.21 32.46
N HIS A 1030 12.46 2.28 31.64
CA HIS A 1030 13.21 1.76 30.48
C HIS A 1030 13.40 2.80 29.36
N ARG A 1031 12.54 3.82 29.26
CA ARG A 1031 12.69 4.92 28.28
C ARG A 1031 13.64 6.02 28.75
N THR A 1032 13.89 6.15 30.06
CA THR A 1032 14.76 7.20 30.63
C THR A 1032 16.21 6.79 30.84
N ALA A 1033 16.59 5.53 30.54
CA ALA A 1033 17.97 5.02 30.68
C ALA A 1033 18.76 4.99 29.35
N HIS A 1034 18.49 5.93 28.44
CA HIS A 1034 19.39 6.26 27.33
C HIS A 1034 19.96 7.66 27.57
N ASP A 1035 21.21 7.72 28.00
CA ASP A 1035 22.01 8.93 28.00
C ASP A 1035 22.06 9.55 26.58
N PRO A 1036 22.13 10.89 26.45
CA PRO A 1036 22.02 11.58 25.18
C PRO A 1036 23.28 11.37 24.33
N VAL A 1037 23.13 10.58 23.27
CA VAL A 1037 24.14 10.48 22.21
C VAL A 1037 24.11 11.75 21.36
N ALA A 1038 25.31 12.25 21.09
CA ALA A 1038 25.65 13.51 20.42
C ALA A 1038 24.76 13.88 19.22
N THR A 1039 24.37 15.16 19.19
CA THR A 1039 23.77 15.86 18.05
C THR A 1039 24.57 15.62 16.75
N PRO A 1040 23.98 15.05 15.68
CA PRO A 1040 24.55 15.17 14.36
C PRO A 1040 24.38 16.61 13.84
N SER A 1041 25.38 17.06 13.09
CA SER A 1041 25.52 18.40 12.51
C SER A 1041 24.28 18.83 11.71
N LYS A 1042 23.84 20.08 11.94
CA LYS A 1042 22.83 20.77 11.14
C LYS A 1042 23.10 20.64 9.64
N ASP A 1043 22.09 20.25 8.89
CA ASP A 1043 22.11 20.05 7.44
C ASP A 1043 22.59 21.31 6.70
N THR A 1044 23.68 21.16 5.96
CA THR A 1044 24.27 22.16 5.07
C THR A 1044 23.35 22.57 3.93
N ALA A 1045 22.33 21.77 3.61
CA ALA A 1045 21.36 22.04 2.56
C ALA A 1045 20.32 23.12 2.94
N LEU A 1046 20.01 23.26 4.23
CA LEU A 1046 19.04 24.25 4.72
C LEU A 1046 19.67 25.65 4.78
N ALA A 1047 20.94 25.74 5.19
CA ALA A 1047 21.69 26.99 5.19
C ALA A 1047 21.94 27.54 3.76
N ASP A 1048 22.12 26.65 2.77
CA ASP A 1048 22.31 27.05 1.36
C ASP A 1048 21.00 27.49 0.68
N LEU A 1049 19.85 27.11 1.26
CA LEU A 1049 18.52 27.58 0.85
C LEU A 1049 18.18 28.92 1.51
N GLU A 1050 18.48 29.08 2.80
CA GLU A 1050 18.31 30.35 3.52
C GLU A 1050 19.20 31.46 2.93
N SER A 1051 20.42 31.15 2.50
CA SER A 1051 21.30 32.14 1.84
C SER A 1051 20.84 32.51 0.43
N ARG A 1052 20.12 31.61 -0.26
CA ARG A 1052 19.56 31.90 -1.59
C ARG A 1052 18.24 32.68 -1.53
N LEU A 1053 17.53 32.57 -0.41
CA LEU A 1053 16.31 33.31 -0.13
C LEU A 1053 16.59 34.70 0.46
N SER A 1054 17.75 34.92 1.06
CA SER A 1054 18.13 36.23 1.61
C SER A 1054 18.57 37.27 0.57
N ASP A 1055 18.83 36.86 -0.67
CA ASP A 1055 19.28 37.76 -1.77
C ASP A 1055 18.13 38.21 -2.69
N LEU A 1056 16.87 37.96 -2.31
CA LEU A 1056 15.69 38.47 -3.00
C LEU A 1056 15.12 39.69 -2.27
N ASP A 1057 15.55 40.88 -2.71
CA ASP A 1057 14.97 42.16 -2.28
C ASP A 1057 13.53 42.29 -2.82
N PHE A 1058 12.57 42.59 -1.94
CA PHE A 1058 11.21 43.02 -2.26
C PHE A 1058 11.11 44.53 -2.39
#